data_AF-A0A7Y5J3M3-F1
#
_entry.id   AF-A0A7Y5J3M3-F1
#
_cell.length_a   1.000
_cell.length_b   1.000
_cell.length_c   1.000
_cell.angle_alpha   90.00
_cell.angle_beta   90.00
_cell.angle_gamma   90.00
#
_symmetry.space_group_name_H-M   'P 1'
#
loop_
_entity.id
_entity.type
_entity.pdbx_description
1 polymer ?
#
loop_
_entity_poly.entity_id
_entity_poly.type
_entity_poly.pdbx_seq_one_letter_code
_entity_poly.pdbx_strand_id
1 'polypeptide(L)'
;MNKNTKTDARQSALDHLQSVFSDATLAESLLAAGYKNAHQIADTPIAKFAKSILPELRLRGLSPRLAVELHQHASLVRDHVAQYAIHTIPSEFMSVARLDTRTSGLPDFHGDSPTYRELFGPITAGPCNDCDSIFSPAAYFVDLMQLIDEYISHAPGNNIPAALQLQARRPDLWNILLNCENTVKELPYLQLANGIMASTLKPYLNGADPWEYAATRTFPFQLPYNKPLEEIRAYAQHFGLTLAQIYAALNCPVPDIARERLGMVPETFDLLKSGSLSDLETAFGVSSLSDLGEVSTFLQQTGLEISDLEDLLYQGLGSVSGWIQQVPVLNISSHNNVTTNAPLTSETLYALTIEAWVQPSASSGVNGVIVGNSPNTSHTNPSTGFELSLASNNLQLFLGDGTAVNIIVGPTLANAWTHVAVSWDGGTNNVQWYINGQASGIPMVLALKALSSSQTLVNIGNETTTGGNFSGNLAQIRVWSSVRTPEQIAQGMYTQSPENTANTLLGNWPLNEGTGTVIHNYVPGGINGTLQSSNNTNYWVTQSGLHLNPQASPNDAILLSKLYTNSSLTKLFLSIEQSSSGLAIKTYDGNITYADAPNTSWAALNAVIRLSQTLRWSYADVDWALKTIGASQPGHWTDANIGDLAGVLQLSQRFQQPVDAVTGLWYDLKTYGRGSGKGRKNFWDQIFNSPEAFYNPDNLVHPKPYHPQYTNNPYFTDTPLFLDIEGTDATDAQLRLALSQSLSITE
;
A
#
# COMPACT_ATOMS: atom_id res chain seq x y z
N MET A 1 -27.59 -63.99 -11.55
CA MET A 1 -28.41 -63.55 -12.71
C MET A 1 -27.66 -62.64 -13.71
N ASN A 2 -26.31 -62.67 -13.84
CA ASN A 2 -25.59 -61.59 -14.56
C ASN A 2 -24.65 -62.05 -15.70
N LYS A 3 -24.93 -63.19 -16.36
CA LYS A 3 -24.21 -63.62 -17.57
C LYS A 3 -24.93 -63.29 -18.90
N ASN A 4 -26.26 -63.10 -18.88
CA ASN A 4 -27.01 -62.78 -20.10
C ASN A 4 -26.83 -61.30 -20.53
N THR A 5 -26.85 -60.35 -19.60
CA THR A 5 -26.77 -58.90 -19.88
C THR A 5 -25.48 -58.46 -20.60
N LYS A 6 -24.32 -59.05 -20.29
CA LYS A 6 -23.05 -58.74 -20.99
C LYS A 6 -22.98 -59.34 -22.40
N THR A 7 -23.63 -60.47 -22.61
CA THR A 7 -23.66 -61.15 -23.91
C THR A 7 -24.59 -60.39 -24.85
N ASP A 8 -25.73 -59.92 -24.32
CA ASP A 8 -26.71 -59.10 -25.04
C ASP A 8 -26.13 -57.73 -25.45
N ALA A 9 -25.38 -57.06 -24.56
CA ALA A 9 -24.76 -55.77 -24.86
C ALA A 9 -23.63 -55.87 -25.92
N ARG A 10 -22.87 -56.96 -25.89
CA ARG A 10 -21.84 -57.23 -26.90
C ARG A 10 -22.48 -57.53 -28.26
N GLN A 11 -23.55 -58.32 -28.27
CA GLN A 11 -24.27 -58.67 -29.50
C GLN A 11 -24.93 -57.43 -30.10
N SER A 12 -25.60 -56.61 -29.30
CA SER A 12 -26.21 -55.35 -29.75
C SER A 12 -25.17 -54.37 -30.35
N ALA A 13 -23.99 -54.25 -29.73
CA ALA A 13 -22.91 -53.42 -30.30
C ALA A 13 -22.39 -53.97 -31.64
N LEU A 14 -22.31 -55.30 -31.76
CA LEU A 14 -21.94 -55.95 -33.01
C LEU A 14 -23.00 -55.70 -34.09
N ASP A 15 -24.28 -55.85 -33.75
CA ASP A 15 -25.41 -55.63 -34.66
C ASP A 15 -25.45 -54.17 -35.14
N HIS A 16 -25.19 -53.19 -34.26
CA HIS A 16 -25.07 -51.78 -34.64
C HIS A 16 -23.92 -51.53 -35.61
N LEU A 17 -22.73 -52.09 -35.36
CA LEU A 17 -21.59 -51.94 -36.26
C LEU A 17 -21.82 -52.66 -37.60
N GLN A 18 -22.45 -53.84 -37.58
CA GLN A 18 -22.79 -54.58 -38.79
C GLN A 18 -23.85 -53.86 -39.64
N SER A 19 -24.80 -53.18 -39.00
CA SER A 19 -25.79 -52.36 -39.72
C SER A 19 -25.16 -51.21 -40.51
N VAL A 20 -23.97 -50.76 -40.10
CA VAL A 20 -23.25 -49.65 -40.75
C VAL A 20 -22.19 -50.16 -41.72
N PHE A 21 -21.37 -51.13 -41.32
CA PHE A 21 -20.19 -51.55 -42.08
C PHE A 21 -20.37 -52.85 -42.87
N SER A 22 -21.54 -53.51 -42.79
CA SER A 22 -21.97 -54.72 -43.52
C SER A 22 -21.09 -55.99 -43.37
N ASP A 23 -19.82 -55.85 -43.01
CA ASP A 23 -18.85 -56.93 -42.83
C ASP A 23 -18.74 -57.30 -41.35
N ALA A 24 -19.18 -58.53 -41.03
CA ALA A 24 -19.15 -59.08 -39.68
C ALA A 24 -17.75 -59.13 -39.08
N THR A 25 -16.73 -59.37 -39.90
CA THR A 25 -15.34 -59.42 -39.44
C THR A 25 -14.87 -58.01 -39.08
N LEU A 26 -15.13 -56.99 -39.92
CA LEU A 26 -14.77 -55.61 -39.60
C LEU A 26 -15.48 -55.09 -38.33
N ALA A 27 -16.75 -55.45 -38.14
CA ALA A 27 -17.48 -55.12 -36.92
C ALA A 27 -16.83 -55.71 -35.65
N GLU A 28 -16.33 -56.95 -35.70
CA GLU A 28 -15.58 -57.53 -34.58
C GLU A 28 -14.26 -56.81 -34.31
N SER A 29 -13.55 -56.37 -35.35
CA SER A 29 -12.30 -55.60 -35.20
C SER A 29 -12.55 -54.22 -34.58
N LEU A 30 -13.62 -53.54 -34.98
CA LEU A 30 -14.03 -52.27 -34.40
C LEU A 30 -14.41 -52.42 -32.93
N LEU A 31 -15.14 -53.51 -32.60
CA LEU A 31 -15.51 -53.84 -31.23
C LEU A 31 -14.30 -54.20 -30.37
N ALA A 32 -13.34 -54.94 -30.91
CA ALA A 32 -12.07 -55.27 -30.26
C ALA A 32 -11.21 -54.02 -29.99
N ALA A 33 -11.24 -53.04 -30.92
CA ALA A 33 -10.61 -51.74 -30.75
C ALA A 33 -11.36 -50.79 -29.78
N GLY A 34 -12.50 -51.23 -29.23
CA GLY A 34 -13.26 -50.52 -28.20
C GLY A 34 -14.42 -49.65 -28.71
N TYR A 35 -14.72 -49.67 -30.00
CA TYR A 35 -15.81 -48.90 -30.60
C TYR A 35 -17.10 -49.72 -30.65
N LYS A 36 -18.24 -49.11 -30.34
CA LYS A 36 -19.55 -49.80 -30.25
C LYS A 36 -20.57 -49.29 -31.26
N ASN A 37 -20.31 -48.16 -31.91
CA ASN A 37 -21.19 -47.55 -32.90
C ASN A 37 -20.40 -46.56 -33.80
N ALA A 38 -21.04 -46.09 -34.87
CA ALA A 38 -20.45 -45.13 -35.80
C ALA A 38 -20.15 -43.76 -35.15
N HIS A 39 -20.97 -43.30 -34.20
CA HIS A 39 -20.76 -42.00 -33.54
C HIS A 39 -19.43 -41.95 -32.78
N GLN A 40 -19.11 -42.98 -31.99
CA GLN A 40 -17.83 -43.07 -31.26
C GLN A 40 -16.61 -43.05 -32.20
N ILE A 41 -16.74 -43.62 -33.39
CA ILE A 41 -15.70 -43.61 -34.41
C ILE A 41 -15.55 -42.19 -34.98
N ALA A 42 -16.66 -41.55 -35.34
CA ALA A 42 -16.70 -40.20 -35.90
C ALA A 42 -16.19 -39.12 -34.93
N ASP A 43 -16.49 -39.26 -33.64
CA ASP A 43 -16.11 -38.31 -32.59
C ASP A 43 -14.64 -38.47 -32.16
N THR A 44 -14.01 -39.60 -32.50
CA THR A 44 -12.58 -39.82 -32.25
C THR A 44 -11.75 -39.17 -33.37
N PRO A 45 -10.74 -38.33 -33.05
CA PRO A 45 -9.86 -37.77 -34.07
C PRO A 45 -9.23 -38.86 -34.94
N ILE A 46 -9.23 -38.67 -36.26
CA ILE A 46 -8.79 -39.69 -37.24
C ILE A 46 -7.44 -40.32 -36.90
N ALA A 47 -6.47 -39.54 -36.41
CA ALA A 47 -5.15 -40.04 -36.03
C ALA A 47 -5.21 -41.01 -34.83
N LYS A 48 -6.07 -40.72 -33.85
CA LYS A 48 -6.28 -41.57 -32.66
C LYS A 48 -7.07 -42.83 -33.03
N PHE A 49 -8.10 -42.67 -33.87
CA PHE A 49 -8.87 -43.79 -34.41
C PHE A 49 -7.98 -44.75 -35.20
N ALA A 50 -7.23 -44.24 -36.17
CA ALA A 50 -6.30 -45.03 -36.97
C ALA A 50 -5.29 -45.77 -36.08
N LYS A 51 -4.69 -45.09 -35.08
CA LYS A 51 -3.76 -45.73 -34.14
C LYS A 51 -4.40 -46.90 -33.37
N SER A 52 -5.68 -46.78 -33.00
CA SER A 52 -6.40 -47.82 -32.25
C SER A 52 -6.80 -49.04 -33.09
N ILE A 53 -7.18 -48.85 -34.36
CA ILE A 53 -7.71 -49.93 -35.21
C ILE A 53 -6.63 -50.62 -36.07
N LEU A 54 -5.51 -49.94 -36.35
CA LEU A 54 -4.43 -50.46 -37.18
C LEU A 54 -3.84 -51.81 -36.71
N PRO A 55 -3.68 -52.09 -35.40
CA PRO A 55 -3.26 -53.41 -34.92
C PRO A 55 -4.22 -54.53 -35.34
N GLU A 56 -5.53 -54.31 -35.20
CA GLU A 56 -6.58 -55.27 -35.56
C GLU A 56 -6.67 -55.48 -37.08
N LEU A 57 -6.54 -54.40 -37.86
CA LEU A 57 -6.50 -54.50 -39.33
C LEU A 57 -5.29 -55.29 -39.82
N ARG A 58 -4.11 -55.10 -39.19
CA ARG A 58 -2.87 -55.82 -39.54
C ARG A 58 -2.95 -57.31 -39.20
N LEU A 59 -3.54 -57.66 -38.05
CA LEU A 59 -3.75 -59.07 -37.67
C LEU A 59 -4.60 -59.83 -38.70
N ARG A 60 -5.42 -59.12 -39.46
CA ARG A 60 -6.35 -59.68 -40.46
C ARG A 60 -5.90 -59.45 -41.91
N GLY A 61 -4.69 -58.93 -42.12
CA GLY A 61 -4.12 -58.71 -43.47
C GLY A 61 -4.78 -57.58 -44.27
N LEU A 62 -5.52 -56.68 -43.61
CA LEU A 62 -6.27 -55.60 -44.26
C LEU A 62 -5.43 -54.33 -44.43
N SER A 63 -5.75 -53.56 -45.48
CA SER A 63 -5.01 -52.34 -45.83
C SER A 63 -5.11 -51.27 -44.72
N PRO A 64 -4.00 -50.60 -44.34
CA PRO A 64 -4.03 -49.44 -43.45
C PRO A 64 -4.92 -48.29 -43.93
N ARG A 65 -5.21 -48.19 -45.24
CA ARG A 65 -6.11 -47.17 -45.80
C ARG A 65 -7.56 -47.35 -45.36
N LEU A 66 -7.95 -48.58 -45.03
CA LEU A 66 -9.31 -48.91 -44.61
C LEU A 66 -9.70 -48.17 -43.31
N ALA A 67 -8.73 -47.84 -42.45
CA ALA A 67 -9.00 -47.03 -41.27
C ALA A 67 -9.54 -45.63 -41.61
N VAL A 68 -9.08 -45.02 -42.71
CA VAL A 68 -9.57 -43.71 -43.14
C VAL A 68 -10.98 -43.83 -43.72
N GLU A 69 -11.23 -44.87 -44.52
CA GLU A 69 -12.54 -45.14 -45.12
C GLU A 69 -13.61 -45.44 -44.07
N LEU A 70 -13.28 -46.25 -43.05
CA LEU A 70 -14.19 -46.55 -41.94
C LEU A 70 -14.53 -45.29 -41.14
N HIS A 71 -13.56 -44.41 -40.90
CA HIS A 71 -13.80 -43.14 -40.19
C HIS A 71 -14.64 -42.16 -41.02
N GLN A 72 -14.38 -42.06 -42.32
CA GLN A 72 -15.19 -41.24 -43.22
C GLN A 72 -16.63 -41.75 -43.31
N HIS A 73 -16.83 -43.05 -43.45
CA HIS A 73 -18.17 -43.64 -43.47
C HIS A 73 -18.89 -43.42 -42.13
N ALA A 74 -18.20 -43.63 -41.00
CA ALA A 74 -18.75 -43.32 -39.68
C ALA A 74 -19.16 -41.85 -39.53
N SER A 75 -18.34 -40.93 -40.05
CA SER A 75 -18.62 -39.49 -40.05
C SER A 75 -19.84 -39.17 -40.91
N LEU A 76 -19.96 -39.77 -42.10
CA LEU A 76 -21.14 -39.62 -42.95
C LEU A 76 -22.42 -40.11 -42.27
N VAL A 77 -22.36 -41.23 -41.54
CA VAL A 77 -23.51 -41.76 -40.80
C VAL A 77 -23.94 -40.81 -39.70
N ARG A 78 -22.99 -40.29 -38.91
CA ARG A 78 -23.27 -39.26 -37.89
C ARG A 78 -23.90 -38.02 -38.53
N ASP A 79 -23.35 -37.55 -39.63
CA ASP A 79 -23.82 -36.34 -40.31
C ASP A 79 -25.24 -36.54 -40.88
N HIS A 80 -25.56 -37.72 -41.42
CA HIS A 80 -26.93 -38.08 -41.84
C HIS A 80 -27.90 -38.11 -40.65
N VAL A 81 -27.49 -38.66 -39.50
CA VAL A 81 -28.32 -38.68 -38.29
C VAL A 81 -28.55 -37.26 -37.76
N ALA A 82 -27.53 -36.39 -37.79
CA ALA A 82 -27.66 -34.99 -37.40
C ALA A 82 -28.59 -34.21 -38.33
N GLN A 83 -28.44 -34.39 -39.65
CA GLN A 83 -29.37 -33.82 -40.63
C GLN A 83 -30.80 -34.32 -40.41
N TYR A 84 -30.99 -35.61 -40.18
CA TYR A 84 -32.28 -36.19 -39.85
C TYR A 84 -32.90 -35.53 -38.61
N ALA A 85 -32.13 -35.34 -37.53
CA ALA A 85 -32.59 -34.67 -36.32
C ALA A 85 -33.00 -33.21 -36.57
N ILE A 86 -32.22 -32.46 -37.36
CA ILE A 86 -32.55 -31.07 -37.73
C ILE A 86 -33.83 -31.01 -38.57
N HIS A 87 -33.99 -31.92 -39.53
CA HIS A 87 -35.19 -32.00 -40.38
C HIS A 87 -36.46 -32.39 -39.59
N THR A 88 -36.31 -33.09 -38.47
CA THR A 88 -37.46 -33.44 -37.60
C THR A 88 -37.99 -32.27 -36.77
N ILE A 89 -37.26 -31.15 -36.62
CA ILE A 89 -37.74 -30.00 -35.83
C ILE A 89 -38.83 -29.25 -36.62
N PRO A 90 -40.10 -29.25 -36.18
CA PRO A 90 -41.16 -28.53 -36.87
C PRO A 90 -40.96 -27.03 -36.60
N SER A 91 -40.65 -26.26 -37.63
CA SER A 91 -40.42 -24.82 -37.51
C SER A 91 -40.96 -24.10 -38.74
N GLU A 92 -42.03 -23.32 -38.55
CA GLU A 92 -42.55 -22.39 -39.56
C GLU A 92 -41.49 -21.37 -39.98
N PHE A 93 -40.51 -21.06 -39.12
CA PHE A 93 -39.45 -20.07 -39.37
C PHE A 93 -38.24 -20.63 -40.12
N MET A 94 -37.85 -21.89 -39.90
CA MET A 94 -36.74 -22.52 -40.62
C MET A 94 -37.13 -22.92 -42.04
N SER A 95 -38.41 -23.22 -42.32
CA SER A 95 -38.91 -23.43 -43.69
C SER A 95 -38.85 -22.18 -44.59
N VAL A 96 -38.58 -21.00 -44.02
CA VAL A 96 -38.47 -19.71 -44.74
C VAL A 96 -37.03 -19.19 -44.81
N ALA A 97 -36.07 -19.86 -44.15
CA ALA A 97 -34.67 -19.46 -44.20
C ALA A 97 -34.09 -19.73 -45.59
N ARG A 98 -33.52 -18.70 -46.25
CA ARG A 98 -32.98 -18.75 -47.63
C ARG A 98 -31.81 -19.73 -47.88
N LEU A 99 -31.41 -20.50 -46.86
CA LEU A 99 -30.36 -21.52 -46.90
C LEU A 99 -30.93 -22.91 -46.58
N ASP A 100 -32.21 -23.15 -46.86
CA ASP A 100 -32.82 -24.46 -46.68
C ASP A 100 -32.32 -25.44 -47.74
N THR A 101 -31.39 -26.33 -47.36
CA THR A 101 -30.90 -27.42 -48.22
C THR A 101 -31.82 -28.63 -48.24
N ARG A 102 -33.05 -28.54 -47.68
CA ARG A 102 -34.08 -29.60 -47.76
C ARG A 102 -34.38 -30.09 -49.18
N THR A 103 -33.98 -29.35 -50.22
CA THR A 103 -34.22 -29.72 -51.62
C THR A 103 -33.17 -30.62 -52.28
N SER A 104 -32.08 -31.03 -51.61
CA SER A 104 -31.11 -31.97 -52.21
C SER A 104 -31.30 -33.41 -51.70
N GLY A 105 -32.38 -34.05 -52.15
CA GLY A 105 -32.49 -35.52 -52.23
C GLY A 105 -32.83 -36.30 -50.95
N LEU A 106 -33.10 -35.64 -49.82
CA LEU A 106 -33.61 -36.31 -48.62
C LEU A 106 -35.14 -36.32 -48.64
N PRO A 107 -35.82 -37.42 -48.20
CA PRO A 107 -37.27 -37.46 -48.11
C PRO A 107 -37.79 -36.30 -47.25
N ASP A 108 -38.81 -35.61 -47.74
CA ASP A 108 -39.53 -34.56 -47.00
C ASP A 108 -40.18 -35.21 -45.77
N PHE A 109 -39.52 -35.09 -44.62
CA PHE A 109 -39.88 -35.81 -43.41
C PHE A 109 -40.53 -34.84 -42.44
N HIS A 110 -41.84 -34.96 -42.27
CA HIS A 110 -42.56 -34.26 -41.23
C HIS A 110 -42.13 -34.83 -39.87
N GLY A 111 -41.74 -33.96 -38.93
CA GLY A 111 -41.27 -34.29 -37.58
C GLY A 111 -42.19 -35.13 -36.68
N ASP A 112 -43.28 -35.70 -37.22
CA ASP A 112 -44.25 -36.52 -36.51
C ASP A 112 -44.34 -37.95 -37.10
N SER A 113 -43.22 -38.49 -37.58
CA SER A 113 -43.19 -39.88 -38.01
C SER A 113 -43.46 -40.82 -36.84
N PRO A 114 -44.21 -41.93 -37.05
CA PRO A 114 -44.56 -42.86 -35.98
C PRO A 114 -43.34 -43.41 -35.24
N THR A 115 -42.26 -43.69 -35.98
CA THR A 115 -41.01 -44.25 -35.44
C THR A 115 -40.25 -43.24 -34.59
N TYR A 116 -40.22 -41.95 -34.97
CA TYR A 116 -39.58 -40.92 -34.14
C TYR A 116 -40.36 -40.70 -32.84
N ARG A 117 -41.70 -40.66 -32.92
CA ARG A 117 -42.58 -40.50 -31.76
C ARG A 117 -42.48 -41.64 -30.76
N GLU A 118 -42.28 -42.86 -31.26
CA GLU A 118 -42.04 -44.04 -30.42
C GLU A 118 -40.69 -43.98 -29.69
N LEU A 119 -39.65 -43.42 -30.33
CA LEU A 119 -38.30 -43.32 -29.77
C LEU A 119 -38.11 -42.14 -28.81
N PHE A 120 -38.65 -40.96 -29.14
CA PHE A 120 -38.35 -39.70 -28.45
C PHE A 120 -39.57 -38.99 -27.88
N GLY A 121 -40.78 -39.51 -28.11
CA GLY A 121 -42.03 -38.85 -27.75
C GLY A 121 -42.49 -37.82 -28.79
N PRO A 122 -43.68 -37.22 -28.59
CA PRO A 122 -44.20 -36.20 -29.49
C PRO A 122 -43.36 -34.92 -29.42
N ILE A 123 -42.93 -34.40 -30.57
CA ILE A 123 -42.31 -33.08 -30.64
C ILE A 123 -43.41 -32.03 -30.49
N THR A 124 -43.44 -31.31 -29.38
CA THR A 124 -44.37 -30.20 -29.16
C THR A 124 -43.81 -28.93 -29.80
N ALA A 125 -44.08 -28.71 -31.08
CA ALA A 125 -43.80 -27.44 -31.77
C ALA A 125 -44.87 -26.37 -31.44
N GLY A 126 -44.99 -26.05 -30.15
CA GLY A 126 -45.84 -24.97 -29.64
C GLY A 126 -45.01 -23.86 -29.01
N PRO A 127 -45.63 -22.75 -28.55
CA PRO A 127 -44.92 -21.75 -27.74
C PRO A 127 -44.36 -22.44 -26.49
N CYS A 128 -43.04 -22.63 -26.45
CA CYS A 128 -42.32 -23.05 -25.26
C CYS A 128 -42.01 -21.80 -24.44
N ASN A 129 -41.96 -21.95 -23.12
CA ASN A 129 -41.37 -20.90 -22.30
C ASN A 129 -39.87 -20.85 -22.61
N ASP A 130 -39.24 -19.69 -22.49
CA ASP A 130 -37.81 -19.52 -22.77
C ASP A 130 -36.91 -20.49 -21.99
N CYS A 131 -37.38 -21.03 -20.86
CA CYS A 131 -36.73 -22.05 -20.04
C CYS A 131 -36.79 -23.49 -20.58
N ASP A 132 -37.81 -23.83 -21.40
CA ASP A 132 -38.03 -25.18 -21.92
C ASP A 132 -37.41 -25.37 -23.32
N SER A 133 -36.85 -24.30 -23.88
CA SER A 133 -36.24 -24.26 -25.21
C SER A 133 -34.86 -24.93 -25.25
N ILE A 134 -34.52 -25.54 -26.38
CA ILE A 134 -33.15 -26.00 -26.68
C ILE A 134 -32.15 -24.85 -26.84
N PHE A 135 -32.64 -23.61 -26.96
CA PHE A 135 -31.84 -22.39 -26.99
C PHE A 135 -31.93 -21.59 -25.68
N SER A 136 -32.48 -22.21 -24.62
CA SER A 136 -32.63 -21.58 -23.31
C SER A 136 -31.28 -21.36 -22.62
N PRO A 137 -31.21 -20.45 -21.63
CA PRO A 137 -30.04 -20.35 -20.75
C PRO A 137 -29.73 -21.66 -20.01
N ALA A 138 -30.75 -22.47 -19.70
CA ALA A 138 -30.58 -23.78 -19.08
C ALA A 138 -29.92 -24.79 -20.04
N ALA A 139 -30.31 -24.81 -21.31
CA ALA A 139 -29.67 -25.63 -22.35
C ALA A 139 -28.21 -25.22 -22.54
N TYR A 140 -27.94 -23.91 -22.62
CA TYR A 140 -26.58 -23.39 -22.67
C TYR A 140 -25.73 -23.80 -21.45
N PHE A 141 -26.31 -23.77 -20.24
CA PHE A 141 -25.63 -24.22 -19.04
C PHE A 141 -25.26 -25.72 -19.11
N VAL A 142 -26.14 -26.57 -19.62
CA VAL A 142 -25.84 -28.01 -19.79
C VAL A 142 -24.69 -28.21 -20.78
N ASP A 143 -24.73 -27.55 -21.93
CA ASP A 143 -23.66 -27.62 -22.94
C ASP A 143 -22.32 -27.16 -22.35
N LEU A 144 -22.33 -26.07 -21.58
CA LEU A 144 -21.14 -25.56 -20.91
C LEU A 144 -20.60 -26.54 -19.87
N MET A 145 -21.47 -27.15 -19.06
CA MET A 145 -21.07 -28.15 -18.07
C MET A 145 -20.51 -29.41 -18.73
N GLN A 146 -21.08 -29.84 -19.86
CA GLN A 146 -20.55 -30.95 -20.65
C GLN A 146 -19.15 -30.63 -21.22
N LEU A 147 -18.97 -29.43 -21.78
CA LEU A 147 -17.67 -28.98 -22.29
C LEU A 147 -16.62 -28.94 -21.17
N ILE A 148 -16.98 -28.41 -20.00
CA ILE A 148 -16.09 -28.40 -18.83
C ILE A 148 -15.76 -29.83 -18.38
N ASP A 149 -16.73 -30.74 -18.37
CA ASP A 149 -16.52 -32.12 -17.97
C ASP A 149 -15.54 -32.84 -18.91
N GLU A 150 -15.73 -32.71 -20.23
CA GLU A 150 -14.92 -33.38 -21.24
C GLU A 150 -13.51 -32.77 -21.38
N TYR A 151 -13.42 -31.44 -21.49
CA TYR A 151 -12.18 -30.76 -21.88
C TYR A 151 -11.39 -30.18 -20.71
N ILE A 152 -11.94 -30.17 -19.50
CA ILE A 152 -11.24 -29.70 -18.30
C ILE A 152 -11.16 -30.82 -17.26
N SER A 153 -12.30 -31.35 -16.82
CA SER A 153 -12.33 -32.30 -15.71
C SER A 153 -11.74 -33.67 -16.08
N HIS A 154 -12.10 -34.21 -17.25
CA HIS A 154 -11.64 -35.50 -17.75
C HIS A 154 -10.59 -35.40 -18.86
N ALA A 155 -9.98 -34.21 -19.03
CA ALA A 155 -8.96 -33.99 -20.02
C ALA A 155 -7.74 -34.91 -19.80
N PRO A 156 -7.17 -35.52 -20.86
CA PRO A 156 -5.95 -36.31 -20.75
C PRO A 156 -4.79 -35.45 -20.19
N GLY A 157 -4.25 -35.84 -19.05
CA GLY A 157 -3.17 -35.09 -18.38
C GLY A 157 -3.65 -33.97 -17.45
N ASN A 158 -4.94 -33.95 -17.08
CA ASN A 158 -5.44 -33.04 -16.06
C ASN A 158 -4.69 -33.24 -14.72
N ASN A 159 -4.05 -32.17 -14.25
CA ASN A 159 -3.31 -32.12 -12.98
C ASN A 159 -3.94 -31.11 -11.97
N ILE A 160 -5.19 -30.70 -12.18
CA ILE A 160 -5.89 -29.79 -11.27
C ILE A 160 -6.06 -30.52 -9.91
N PRO A 161 -5.56 -29.93 -8.81
CA PRO A 161 -5.74 -30.51 -7.48
C PRO A 161 -7.21 -30.72 -7.16
N ALA A 162 -7.55 -31.82 -6.48
CA ALA A 162 -8.94 -32.19 -6.17
C ALA A 162 -9.74 -31.05 -5.52
N ALA A 163 -9.12 -30.28 -4.61
CA ALA A 163 -9.74 -29.13 -3.94
C ALA A 163 -10.04 -27.94 -4.88
N LEU A 164 -9.36 -27.84 -6.02
CA LEU A 164 -9.53 -26.76 -6.99
C LEU A 164 -10.44 -27.14 -8.16
N GLN A 165 -10.88 -28.40 -8.24
CA GLN A 165 -11.84 -28.85 -9.25
C GLN A 165 -13.18 -28.13 -9.07
N LEU A 166 -13.86 -27.87 -10.19
CA LEU A 166 -15.11 -27.10 -10.18
C LEU A 166 -16.18 -27.75 -9.28
N GLN A 167 -16.33 -29.07 -9.33
CA GLN A 167 -17.28 -29.80 -8.50
C GLN A 167 -16.99 -29.69 -7.01
N ALA A 168 -15.72 -29.65 -6.61
CA ALA A 168 -15.34 -29.45 -5.22
C ALA A 168 -15.61 -28.01 -4.75
N ARG A 169 -15.38 -27.02 -5.61
CA ARG A 169 -15.59 -25.60 -5.30
C ARG A 169 -17.05 -25.15 -5.36
N ARG A 170 -17.84 -25.76 -6.25
CA ARG A 170 -19.22 -25.41 -6.58
C ARG A 170 -20.08 -26.66 -6.78
N PRO A 171 -20.29 -27.48 -5.74
CA PRO A 171 -21.12 -28.69 -5.82
C PRO A 171 -22.59 -28.37 -6.13
N ASP A 172 -23.03 -27.14 -5.85
CA ASP A 172 -24.35 -26.64 -6.15
C ASP A 172 -24.68 -26.64 -7.65
N LEU A 173 -23.69 -26.45 -8.53
CA LEU A 173 -23.89 -26.48 -9.98
C LEU A 173 -24.35 -27.84 -10.51
N TRP A 174 -24.01 -28.94 -9.82
CA TRP A 174 -24.46 -30.29 -10.19
C TRP A 174 -25.83 -30.64 -9.61
N ASN A 175 -26.29 -29.89 -8.61
CA ASN A 175 -27.53 -30.17 -7.90
C ASN A 175 -28.64 -29.14 -8.21
N ILE A 176 -28.34 -28.13 -9.03
CA ILE A 176 -29.32 -27.12 -9.44
C ILE A 176 -30.39 -27.76 -10.33
N LEU A 177 -31.66 -27.52 -9.98
CA LEU A 177 -32.78 -28.01 -10.76
C LEU A 177 -32.97 -27.13 -11.99
N LEU A 178 -32.93 -27.72 -13.19
CA LEU A 178 -33.14 -27.01 -14.45
C LEU A 178 -34.64 -26.83 -14.71
N ASN A 179 -35.23 -25.81 -14.07
CA ASN A 179 -36.63 -25.44 -14.24
C ASN A 179 -36.77 -23.95 -14.57
N CYS A 180 -37.98 -23.52 -14.92
CA CYS A 180 -38.25 -22.12 -15.26
C CYS A 180 -37.96 -21.16 -14.10
N GLU A 181 -38.26 -21.53 -12.86
CA GLU A 181 -37.97 -20.68 -11.71
C GLU A 181 -36.46 -20.36 -11.62
N ASN A 182 -35.59 -21.36 -11.69
CA ASN A 182 -34.14 -21.15 -11.60
C ASN A 182 -33.53 -20.49 -12.85
N THR A 183 -34.22 -20.58 -14.00
CA THR A 183 -33.72 -20.04 -15.26
C THR A 183 -34.06 -18.56 -15.43
N VAL A 184 -35.22 -18.12 -14.95
CA VAL A 184 -35.75 -16.76 -15.22
C VAL A 184 -35.86 -15.86 -13.98
N LYS A 185 -35.85 -16.42 -12.77
CA LYS A 185 -36.03 -15.63 -11.55
C LYS A 185 -34.79 -14.78 -11.28
N GLU A 186 -34.99 -13.48 -11.20
CA GLU A 186 -33.95 -12.55 -10.78
C GLU A 186 -33.71 -12.69 -9.27
N LEU A 187 -32.43 -12.82 -8.91
CA LEU A 187 -31.98 -12.90 -7.52
C LEU A 187 -30.87 -11.87 -7.26
N PRO A 188 -30.84 -11.24 -6.08
CA PRO A 188 -29.71 -10.41 -5.69
C PRO A 188 -28.43 -11.24 -5.67
N TYR A 189 -27.43 -10.82 -6.46
CA TYR A 189 -26.16 -11.53 -6.59
C TYR A 189 -25.48 -11.79 -5.23
N LEU A 190 -25.50 -10.78 -4.33
CA LEU A 190 -24.90 -10.90 -3.00
C LEU A 190 -25.56 -11.96 -2.12
N GLN A 191 -26.88 -12.18 -2.27
CA GLN A 191 -27.57 -13.23 -1.53
C GLN A 191 -27.08 -14.62 -1.96
N LEU A 192 -26.91 -14.82 -3.26
CA LEU A 192 -26.34 -16.06 -3.80
C LEU A 192 -24.89 -16.26 -3.37
N ALA A 193 -24.06 -15.22 -3.50
CA ALA A 193 -22.65 -15.28 -3.11
C ALA A 193 -22.49 -15.63 -1.61
N ASN A 194 -23.23 -14.96 -0.72
CA ASN A 194 -23.19 -15.23 0.72
C ASN A 194 -23.72 -16.63 1.06
N GLY A 195 -24.79 -17.07 0.40
CA GLY A 195 -25.34 -18.42 0.58
C GLY A 195 -24.35 -19.51 0.17
N ILE A 196 -23.69 -19.34 -0.98
CA ILE A 196 -22.65 -20.26 -1.45
C ILE A 196 -21.49 -20.27 -0.47
N MET A 197 -20.94 -19.11 -0.09
CA MET A 197 -19.82 -19.04 0.87
C MET A 197 -20.15 -19.71 2.21
N ALA A 198 -21.34 -19.45 2.76
CA ALA A 198 -21.79 -20.08 4.00
C ALA A 198 -21.90 -21.62 3.85
N SER A 199 -22.47 -22.10 2.74
CA SER A 199 -22.60 -23.54 2.48
C SER A 199 -21.23 -24.22 2.31
N THR A 200 -20.28 -23.53 1.67
CA THR A 200 -18.91 -24.04 1.46
C THR A 200 -18.13 -24.11 2.78
N LEU A 201 -18.35 -23.17 3.70
CA LEU A 201 -17.65 -23.17 4.99
C LEU A 201 -18.17 -24.24 5.95
N LYS A 202 -19.47 -24.56 5.90
CA LYS A 202 -20.14 -25.44 6.88
C LYS A 202 -19.44 -26.79 7.13
N PRO A 203 -18.91 -27.53 6.13
CA PRO A 203 -18.14 -28.75 6.36
C PRO A 203 -16.83 -28.51 7.12
N TYR A 204 -16.12 -27.41 6.85
CA TYR A 204 -14.89 -27.04 7.55
C TYR A 204 -15.12 -26.61 9.00
N LEU A 205 -16.34 -26.17 9.30
CA LEU A 205 -16.77 -25.78 10.65
C LEU A 205 -17.42 -26.93 11.43
N ASN A 206 -17.26 -28.19 10.99
CA ASN A 206 -17.89 -29.37 11.59
C ASN A 206 -19.42 -29.26 11.70
N GLY A 207 -20.05 -28.59 10.74
CA GLY A 207 -21.51 -28.41 10.69
C GLY A 207 -22.04 -27.21 11.48
N ALA A 208 -21.18 -26.47 12.19
CA ALA A 208 -21.57 -25.24 12.89
C ALA A 208 -22.11 -24.19 11.91
N ASP A 209 -23.01 -23.33 12.41
CA ASP A 209 -23.51 -22.22 11.61
C ASP A 209 -22.39 -21.19 11.36
N PRO A 210 -22.10 -20.81 10.10
CA PRO A 210 -21.03 -19.87 9.78
C PRO A 210 -21.20 -18.49 10.44
N TRP A 211 -22.43 -18.04 10.69
CA TRP A 211 -22.68 -16.73 11.30
C TRP A 211 -22.49 -16.77 12.82
N GLU A 212 -22.90 -17.85 13.48
CA GLU A 212 -22.57 -18.09 14.89
C GLU A 212 -21.06 -18.24 15.09
N TYR A 213 -20.39 -18.93 14.16
CA TYR A 213 -18.94 -19.03 14.16
C TYR A 213 -18.31 -17.64 13.98
N ALA A 214 -18.79 -16.81 13.05
CA ALA A 214 -18.27 -15.46 12.86
C ALA A 214 -18.48 -14.54 14.08
N ALA A 215 -19.57 -14.72 14.83
CA ALA A 215 -19.86 -13.92 16.03
C ALA A 215 -18.94 -14.26 17.22
N THR A 216 -18.42 -15.49 17.29
CA THR A 216 -17.68 -15.98 18.47
C THR A 216 -16.16 -15.99 18.29
N ARG A 217 -15.66 -15.78 17.08
CA ARG A 217 -14.22 -15.77 16.80
C ARG A 217 -13.62 -14.39 16.90
N THR A 218 -12.37 -14.36 17.34
CA THR A 218 -11.55 -13.15 17.42
C THR A 218 -10.66 -12.98 16.19
N PHE A 219 -10.32 -14.05 15.47
CA PHE A 219 -9.54 -13.98 14.23
C PHE A 219 -10.34 -14.47 13.02
N PRO A 220 -10.27 -13.81 11.84
CA PRO A 220 -9.45 -12.62 11.52
C PRO A 220 -9.92 -11.32 12.20
N PHE A 221 -9.14 -10.23 12.10
CA PHE A 221 -9.41 -8.96 12.80
C PHE A 221 -10.77 -8.33 12.52
N GLN A 222 -11.41 -8.65 11.39
CA GLN A 222 -12.78 -8.22 11.07
C GLN A 222 -13.86 -8.92 11.91
N LEU A 223 -13.51 -9.98 12.64
CA LEU A 223 -14.39 -10.68 13.58
C LEU A 223 -14.15 -10.15 15.00
N PRO A 224 -15.16 -10.18 15.89
CA PRO A 224 -16.46 -10.84 15.73
C PRO A 224 -17.47 -10.07 14.85
N TYR A 225 -18.27 -10.81 14.09
CA TYR A 225 -19.38 -10.27 13.29
C TYR A 225 -20.72 -10.88 13.73
N ASN A 226 -21.57 -10.05 14.34
CA ASN A 226 -22.87 -10.47 14.85
C ASN A 226 -24.00 -10.09 13.87
N LYS A 227 -24.31 -10.99 12.92
CA LYS A 227 -25.32 -10.76 11.88
C LYS A 227 -26.70 -10.36 12.42
N PRO A 228 -27.29 -11.05 13.42
CA PRO A 228 -28.58 -10.65 13.97
C PRO A 228 -28.58 -9.23 14.54
N LEU A 229 -27.50 -8.81 15.21
CA LEU A 229 -27.39 -7.46 15.74
C LEU A 229 -27.32 -6.41 14.62
N GLU A 230 -26.55 -6.68 13.56
CA GLU A 230 -26.50 -5.79 12.39
C GLU A 230 -27.84 -5.69 11.67
N GLU A 231 -28.60 -6.78 11.60
CA GLU A 231 -29.99 -6.75 11.09
C GLU A 231 -30.88 -5.87 11.97
N ILE A 232 -30.80 -6.00 13.30
CA ILE A 232 -31.56 -5.15 14.24
C ILE A 232 -31.19 -3.67 14.06
N ARG A 233 -29.89 -3.36 13.93
CA ARG A 233 -29.41 -2.00 13.67
C ARG A 233 -29.96 -1.44 12.35
N ALA A 234 -29.93 -2.24 11.28
CA ALA A 234 -30.47 -1.86 9.98
C ALA A 234 -32.00 -1.63 10.03
N TYR A 235 -32.76 -2.49 10.71
CA TYR A 235 -34.20 -2.29 10.90
C TYR A 235 -34.51 -1.04 11.72
N ALA A 236 -33.77 -0.79 12.81
CA ALA A 236 -33.94 0.44 13.60
C ALA A 236 -33.67 1.68 12.74
N GLN A 237 -32.59 1.65 11.94
CA GLN A 237 -32.22 2.74 11.05
C GLN A 237 -33.29 3.01 9.98
N HIS A 238 -33.97 1.97 9.47
CA HIS A 238 -35.09 2.13 8.55
C HIS A 238 -36.23 2.99 9.13
N PHE A 239 -36.43 2.93 10.45
CA PHE A 239 -37.40 3.77 11.18
C PHE A 239 -36.83 5.12 11.65
N GLY A 240 -35.60 5.46 11.25
CA GLY A 240 -34.92 6.69 11.67
C GLY A 240 -34.45 6.69 13.13
N LEU A 241 -34.34 5.50 13.75
CA LEU A 241 -33.87 5.33 15.12
C LEU A 241 -32.49 4.65 15.14
N THR A 242 -31.73 4.90 16.20
CA THR A 242 -30.54 4.09 16.52
C THR A 242 -30.87 3.12 17.65
N LEU A 243 -30.20 1.97 17.67
CA LEU A 243 -30.40 0.99 18.75
C LEU A 243 -30.05 1.57 20.13
N ALA A 244 -29.06 2.46 20.19
CA ALA A 244 -28.72 3.22 21.39
C ALA A 244 -29.88 4.11 21.90
N GLN A 245 -30.66 4.73 21.01
CA GLN A 245 -31.85 5.51 21.40
C GLN A 245 -32.93 4.60 21.97
N ILE A 246 -33.12 3.42 21.38
CA ILE A 246 -34.07 2.41 21.87
C ILE A 246 -33.64 1.94 23.26
N TYR A 247 -32.36 1.60 23.45
CA TYR A 247 -31.83 1.19 24.75
C TYR A 247 -32.00 2.28 25.81
N ALA A 248 -31.74 3.54 25.45
CA ALA A 248 -31.97 4.67 26.35
C ALA A 248 -33.46 4.84 26.71
N ALA A 249 -34.37 4.69 25.74
CA ALA A 249 -35.81 4.78 25.97
C ALA A 249 -36.34 3.64 26.87
N LEU A 250 -35.72 2.46 26.79
CA LEU A 250 -36.03 1.29 27.62
C LEU A 250 -35.32 1.30 28.98
N ASN A 251 -34.56 2.36 29.29
CA ASN A 251 -33.79 2.48 30.53
C ASN A 251 -32.82 1.30 30.75
N CYS A 252 -32.19 0.83 29.67
CA CYS A 252 -31.12 -0.16 29.75
C CYS A 252 -29.90 0.40 30.52
N PRO A 253 -29.02 -0.47 31.05
CA PRO A 253 -27.79 -0.04 31.71
C PRO A 253 -26.93 0.92 30.86
N VAL A 254 -26.32 1.92 31.50
CA VAL A 254 -25.46 2.92 30.83
C VAL A 254 -24.34 2.29 29.98
N PRO A 255 -23.64 1.23 30.43
CA PRO A 255 -22.60 0.59 29.62
C PRO A 255 -23.14 -0.02 28.31
N ASP A 256 -24.36 -0.58 28.33
CA ASP A 256 -24.98 -1.15 27.14
C ASP A 256 -25.37 -0.05 26.13
N ILE A 257 -25.85 1.09 26.64
CA ILE A 257 -26.14 2.27 25.82
C ILE A 257 -24.84 2.81 25.20
N ALA A 258 -23.76 2.92 26.00
CA ALA A 258 -22.47 3.41 25.53
C ALA A 258 -21.87 2.49 24.46
N ARG A 259 -21.89 1.16 24.69
CA ARG A 259 -21.46 0.14 23.73
C ARG A 259 -22.16 0.31 22.39
N GLU A 260 -23.50 0.43 22.38
CA GLU A 260 -24.27 0.61 21.14
C GLU A 260 -24.01 1.95 20.48
N ARG A 261 -23.80 3.05 21.25
CA ARG A 261 -23.42 4.35 20.68
C ARG A 261 -22.10 4.30 19.93
N LEU A 262 -21.16 3.50 20.42
CA LEU A 262 -19.86 3.28 19.80
C LEU A 262 -19.91 2.26 18.65
N GLY A 263 -21.07 1.65 18.36
CA GLY A 263 -21.21 0.62 17.32
C GLY A 263 -20.55 -0.71 17.66
N MET A 264 -20.11 -0.91 18.91
CA MET A 264 -19.42 -2.13 19.34
C MET A 264 -20.40 -3.30 19.45
N VAL A 265 -20.03 -4.47 18.95
CA VAL A 265 -20.77 -5.71 19.24
C VAL A 265 -20.44 -6.20 20.67
N PRO A 266 -21.34 -6.93 21.34
CA PRO A 266 -21.13 -7.43 22.71
C PRO A 266 -19.81 -8.19 22.87
N GLU A 267 -19.46 -9.01 21.90
CA GLU A 267 -18.27 -9.86 21.95
C GLU A 267 -16.99 -9.02 21.89
N THR A 268 -16.95 -7.96 21.07
CA THR A 268 -15.84 -6.99 21.05
C THR A 268 -15.79 -6.18 22.35
N PHE A 269 -16.93 -5.82 22.91
CA PHE A 269 -16.98 -5.10 24.19
C PHE A 269 -16.41 -5.93 25.34
N ASP A 270 -16.78 -7.20 25.44
CA ASP A 270 -16.25 -8.13 26.44
C ASP A 270 -14.75 -8.41 26.24
N LEU A 271 -14.31 -8.50 24.98
CA LEU A 271 -12.90 -8.66 24.59
C LEU A 271 -12.04 -7.49 25.08
N LEU A 272 -12.53 -6.25 24.89
CA LEU A 272 -11.79 -5.03 25.22
C LEU A 272 -11.89 -4.61 26.69
N LYS A 273 -12.91 -5.11 27.40
CA LYS A 273 -13.18 -4.80 28.82
C LYS A 273 -12.41 -5.69 29.79
N SER A 274 -12.33 -6.98 29.49
CA SER A 274 -11.87 -7.99 30.45
C SER A 274 -10.35 -8.06 30.65
N GLY A 275 -9.56 -7.31 29.87
CA GLY A 275 -8.11 -7.26 30.06
C GLY A 275 -7.38 -8.58 29.78
N SER A 276 -8.06 -9.58 29.24
CA SER A 276 -7.44 -10.84 28.90
C SER A 276 -7.99 -11.29 27.56
N LEU A 277 -7.34 -10.80 26.50
CA LEU A 277 -7.04 -11.67 25.37
C LEU A 277 -6.18 -12.83 25.95
N SER A 278 -6.82 -13.77 26.64
CA SER A 278 -6.15 -14.85 27.39
C SER A 278 -5.36 -15.77 26.46
N ASP A 279 -5.63 -15.67 25.15
CA ASP A 279 -4.95 -16.35 24.07
C ASP A 279 -4.75 -15.34 22.92
N LEU A 280 -3.62 -14.62 22.98
CA LEU A 280 -3.24 -13.63 21.97
C LEU A 280 -2.91 -14.32 20.64
N GLU A 281 -2.35 -15.53 20.71
CA GLU A 281 -2.02 -16.37 19.56
C GLU A 281 -3.27 -16.63 18.72
N THR A 282 -4.37 -17.05 19.35
CA THR A 282 -5.68 -17.19 18.68
C THR A 282 -6.22 -15.86 18.15
N ALA A 283 -6.04 -14.75 18.88
CA ALA A 283 -6.54 -13.44 18.45
C ALA A 283 -5.80 -12.83 17.26
N PHE A 284 -4.56 -13.27 17.01
CA PHE A 284 -3.75 -12.91 15.85
C PHE A 284 -3.68 -14.02 14.79
N GLY A 285 -4.19 -15.23 15.06
CA GLY A 285 -4.12 -16.34 14.12
C GLY A 285 -2.70 -16.90 13.93
N VAL A 286 -1.83 -16.79 14.95
CA VAL A 286 -0.45 -17.26 14.92
C VAL A 286 -0.23 -18.46 15.85
N SER A 287 0.82 -19.24 15.58
CA SER A 287 1.23 -20.33 16.48
C SER A 287 2.13 -19.87 17.62
N SER A 288 2.87 -18.78 17.41
CA SER A 288 3.72 -18.13 18.42
C SER A 288 3.66 -16.61 18.26
N LEU A 289 3.60 -15.87 19.37
CA LEU A 289 3.65 -14.41 19.34
C LEU A 289 4.98 -13.85 18.84
N SER A 290 6.06 -14.64 18.87
CA SER A 290 7.35 -14.25 18.29
C SER A 290 7.24 -13.96 16.79
N ASP A 291 6.33 -14.64 16.10
CA ASP A 291 6.17 -14.54 14.65
C ASP A 291 5.62 -13.17 14.25
N LEU A 292 4.89 -12.51 15.16
CA LEU A 292 4.40 -11.13 14.99
C LEU A 292 5.52 -10.09 14.98
N GLY A 293 6.71 -10.47 15.45
CA GLY A 293 7.90 -9.63 15.33
C GLY A 293 8.26 -9.38 13.86
N GLU A 294 7.89 -10.25 12.92
CA GLU A 294 8.11 -10.01 11.49
C GLU A 294 6.99 -9.12 10.92
N VAL A 295 7.35 -7.98 10.32
CA VAL A 295 6.37 -7.02 9.80
C VAL A 295 5.45 -7.65 8.75
N SER A 296 5.98 -8.50 7.86
CA SER A 296 5.19 -9.19 6.84
C SER A 296 4.07 -10.04 7.45
N THR A 297 4.40 -10.83 8.48
CA THR A 297 3.47 -11.66 9.24
C THR A 297 2.46 -10.79 9.98
N PHE A 298 2.91 -9.74 10.66
CA PHE A 298 2.01 -8.82 11.37
C PHE A 298 0.99 -8.17 10.43
N LEU A 299 1.41 -7.67 9.28
CA LEU A 299 0.53 -7.06 8.28
C LEU A 299 -0.46 -8.10 7.70
N GLN A 300 0.01 -9.32 7.42
CA GLN A 300 -0.85 -10.39 6.93
C GLN A 300 -1.95 -10.76 7.92
N GLN A 301 -1.63 -10.87 9.21
CA GLN A 301 -2.58 -11.27 10.24
C GLN A 301 -3.56 -10.15 10.64
N THR A 302 -3.12 -8.90 10.61
CA THR A 302 -3.95 -7.74 10.94
C THR A 302 -4.75 -7.21 9.76
N GLY A 303 -4.28 -7.48 8.53
CA GLY A 303 -4.84 -6.91 7.30
C GLY A 303 -4.50 -5.43 7.08
N LEU A 304 -3.52 -4.90 7.83
CA LEU A 304 -3.06 -3.51 7.69
C LEU A 304 -2.10 -3.35 6.52
N GLU A 305 -2.06 -2.15 5.93
CA GLU A 305 -0.98 -1.75 5.04
C GLU A 305 0.22 -1.23 5.84
N ILE A 306 1.41 -1.17 5.22
CA ILE A 306 2.62 -0.66 5.89
C ILE A 306 2.45 0.79 6.35
N SER A 307 1.73 1.62 5.58
CA SER A 307 1.41 3.00 5.95
C SER A 307 0.50 3.08 7.17
N ASP A 308 -0.43 2.14 7.34
CA ASP A 308 -1.29 2.08 8.52
C ASP A 308 -0.48 1.65 9.75
N LEU A 309 0.48 0.74 9.58
CA LEU A 309 1.41 0.37 10.66
C LEU A 309 2.28 1.57 11.06
N GLU A 310 2.79 2.34 10.10
CA GLU A 310 3.55 3.55 10.40
C GLU A 310 2.69 4.60 11.12
N ASP A 311 1.43 4.79 10.73
CA ASP A 311 0.52 5.69 11.46
C ASP A 311 0.19 5.17 12.87
N LEU A 312 0.01 3.85 13.03
CA LEU A 312 -0.23 3.22 14.33
C LEU A 312 0.94 3.41 15.30
N LEU A 313 2.17 3.23 14.81
CA LEU A 313 3.38 3.29 15.64
C LEU A 313 3.87 4.72 15.87
N TYR A 314 3.73 5.60 14.87
CA TYR A 314 4.38 6.91 14.89
C TYR A 314 3.40 8.09 14.91
N GLN A 315 2.16 7.92 14.44
CA GLN A 315 1.13 8.98 14.39
C GLN A 315 1.65 10.24 13.66
N GLY A 316 2.43 10.06 12.59
CA GLY A 316 3.05 11.15 11.84
C GLY A 316 4.24 11.84 12.51
N LEU A 317 4.69 11.38 13.68
CA LEU A 317 6.06 11.65 14.15
C LEU A 317 7.05 10.92 13.24
N GLY A 318 8.29 11.40 13.14
CA GLY A 318 9.29 10.77 12.26
C GLY A 318 9.47 9.28 12.59
N SER A 319 9.28 8.42 11.59
CA SER A 319 9.51 6.98 11.74
C SER A 319 10.99 6.70 12.01
N VAL A 320 11.31 5.67 12.80
CA VAL A 320 12.70 5.20 12.94
C VAL A 320 13.20 4.46 11.68
N SER A 321 12.32 4.19 10.71
CA SER A 321 12.66 3.55 9.43
C SER A 321 13.39 4.47 8.43
N GLY A 322 13.27 5.80 8.59
CA GLY A 322 14.09 6.77 7.84
C GLY A 322 15.60 6.71 8.13
N TRP A 323 16.02 5.88 9.09
CA TRP A 323 17.35 5.92 9.71
C TRP A 323 18.29 4.82 9.22
N ILE A 324 17.77 3.82 8.50
CA ILE A 324 18.54 2.72 7.92
C ILE A 324 18.35 2.64 6.39
N GLN A 325 17.91 3.71 5.73
CA GLN A 325 18.29 3.84 4.32
C GLN A 325 19.76 4.21 4.28
N GLN A 326 20.60 3.27 3.86
CA GLN A 326 21.90 3.62 3.33
C GLN A 326 21.63 4.55 2.15
N VAL A 327 21.76 5.86 2.39
CA VAL A 327 21.51 6.84 1.34
C VAL A 327 22.65 6.68 0.34
N PRO A 328 22.36 6.40 -0.94
CA PRO A 328 23.41 6.41 -1.94
C PRO A 328 24.05 7.79 -1.91
N VAL A 329 25.38 7.85 -1.86
CA VAL A 329 26.14 9.10 -1.94
C VAL A 329 27.00 9.07 -3.19
N LEU A 330 27.44 10.24 -3.60
CA LEU A 330 28.31 10.35 -4.76
C LEU A 330 29.78 10.23 -4.35
N ASN A 331 30.46 9.21 -4.85
CA ASN A 331 31.92 9.12 -4.75
C ASN A 331 32.57 9.94 -5.87
N ILE A 332 33.41 10.91 -5.51
CA ILE A 332 34.21 11.69 -6.45
C ILE A 332 35.63 11.13 -6.50
N SER A 333 36.15 11.02 -7.71
CA SER A 333 37.49 10.58 -8.04
C SER A 333 38.07 11.45 -9.16
N SER A 334 39.28 11.11 -9.64
CA SER A 334 39.90 11.79 -10.80
C SER A 334 39.18 11.57 -12.15
N HIS A 335 38.07 10.84 -12.17
CA HIS A 335 37.40 10.38 -13.39
C HIS A 335 35.96 10.88 -13.51
N ASN A 336 35.42 11.60 -12.52
CA ASN A 336 34.03 12.03 -12.54
C ASN A 336 33.83 13.38 -11.84
N ASN A 337 32.82 14.11 -12.30
CA ASN A 337 32.41 15.40 -11.78
C ASN A 337 30.94 15.66 -12.09
N VAL A 338 30.31 16.61 -11.40
CA VAL A 338 28.97 17.08 -11.75
C VAL A 338 29.07 18.53 -12.21
N THR A 339 28.46 18.83 -13.35
CA THR A 339 28.43 20.19 -13.91
C THR A 339 26.98 20.62 -14.10
N THR A 340 26.61 21.81 -13.64
CA THR A 340 25.28 22.37 -13.91
C THR A 340 25.12 22.73 -15.38
N ASN A 341 23.90 22.72 -15.89
CA ASN A 341 23.63 23.10 -17.29
C ASN A 341 23.41 24.60 -17.51
N ALA A 342 23.37 25.40 -16.42
CA ALA A 342 23.34 26.86 -16.45
C ALA A 342 24.06 27.46 -15.22
N PRO A 343 24.43 28.75 -15.24
CA PRO A 343 25.02 29.44 -14.09
C PRO A 343 24.04 29.55 -12.92
N LEU A 344 24.54 29.45 -11.68
CA LEU A 344 23.70 29.36 -10.48
C LEU A 344 22.80 30.58 -10.23
N THR A 345 23.31 31.77 -10.52
CA THR A 345 22.57 33.03 -10.35
C THR A 345 23.14 34.10 -11.27
N SER A 346 22.28 34.97 -11.79
CA SER A 346 22.65 36.19 -12.52
C SER A 346 22.77 37.42 -11.62
N GLU A 347 22.51 37.28 -10.32
CA GLU A 347 22.50 38.38 -9.36
C GLU A 347 23.84 38.54 -8.63
N THR A 348 24.14 39.77 -8.24
CA THR A 348 25.26 40.07 -7.34
C THR A 348 24.96 39.57 -5.93
N LEU A 349 25.90 38.85 -5.32
CA LEU A 349 25.76 38.35 -3.95
C LEU A 349 26.45 39.29 -2.96
N TYR A 350 25.73 39.64 -1.89
CA TYR A 350 26.25 40.42 -0.76
C TYR A 350 26.52 39.55 0.48
N ALA A 351 26.03 38.32 0.46
CA ALA A 351 26.29 37.29 1.44
C ALA A 351 26.26 35.92 0.74
N LEU A 352 26.93 34.94 1.33
CA LEU A 352 27.01 33.58 0.81
C LEU A 352 27.11 32.60 1.97
N THR A 353 26.35 31.51 1.94
CA THR A 353 26.63 30.33 2.77
C THR A 353 26.73 29.09 1.88
N ILE A 354 27.81 28.32 2.03
CA ILE A 354 27.99 27.03 1.36
C ILE A 354 28.01 25.96 2.45
N GLU A 355 27.27 24.87 2.26
CA GLU A 355 27.28 23.71 3.16
C GLU A 355 27.30 22.39 2.40
N ALA A 356 27.95 21.37 2.97
CA ALA A 356 28.07 20.03 2.40
C ALA A 356 28.39 18.97 3.47
N TRP A 357 27.96 17.73 3.26
CA TRP A 357 28.56 16.57 3.91
C TRP A 357 29.75 16.08 3.10
N VAL A 358 30.90 15.95 3.77
CA VAL A 358 32.17 15.63 3.12
C VAL A 358 32.86 14.50 3.88
N GLN A 359 33.35 13.49 3.15
CA GLN A 359 34.23 12.45 3.66
C GLN A 359 35.44 12.32 2.73
N PRO A 360 36.57 12.99 3.03
CA PRO A 360 37.76 12.95 2.17
C PRO A 360 38.47 11.60 2.27
N SER A 361 39.04 11.11 1.17
CA SER A 361 39.89 9.92 1.18
C SER A 361 41.24 10.21 1.87
N ALA A 362 41.87 9.19 2.47
CA ALA A 362 43.09 9.33 3.27
C ALA A 362 44.32 9.87 2.51
N SER A 363 44.22 10.08 1.19
CA SER A 363 45.34 10.45 0.32
C SER A 363 44.89 11.39 -0.79
N SER A 364 44.78 12.69 -0.50
CA SER A 364 44.82 13.72 -1.54
C SER A 364 45.75 14.86 -1.12
N GLY A 365 46.98 14.81 -1.62
CA GLY A 365 47.96 15.91 -1.49
C GLY A 365 47.72 17.07 -2.47
N VAL A 366 46.57 17.10 -3.15
CA VAL A 366 46.23 18.06 -4.21
C VAL A 366 44.90 18.73 -3.85
N ASN A 367 44.74 20.01 -4.22
CA ASN A 367 43.50 20.77 -4.04
C ASN A 367 42.33 20.05 -4.72
N GLY A 368 41.27 19.75 -3.97
CA GLY A 368 40.08 19.09 -4.47
C GLY A 368 38.84 19.97 -4.29
N VAL A 369 38.15 20.29 -5.39
CA VAL A 369 36.93 21.11 -5.37
C VAL A 369 35.75 20.31 -4.85
N ILE A 370 35.11 20.81 -3.77
CA ILE A 370 33.85 20.26 -3.27
C ILE A 370 32.71 20.81 -4.11
N VAL A 371 32.58 22.14 -4.18
CA VAL A 371 31.60 22.84 -5.02
C VAL A 371 32.08 24.26 -5.34
N GLY A 372 31.88 24.73 -6.57
CA GLY A 372 32.19 26.11 -6.92
C GLY A 372 31.91 26.45 -8.37
N ASN A 373 31.88 27.74 -8.68
CA ASN A 373 31.80 28.27 -10.04
C ASN A 373 33.00 29.19 -10.35
N SER A 374 34.19 28.78 -9.89
CA SER A 374 35.50 29.44 -10.05
C SER A 374 35.75 30.62 -9.10
N PRO A 375 36.95 30.66 -8.48
CA PRO A 375 37.96 31.59 -8.96
C PRO A 375 39.32 30.91 -9.23
N ASN A 376 39.84 31.11 -10.45
CA ASN A 376 41.16 30.66 -10.93
C ASN A 376 42.30 31.09 -9.98
N THR A 377 43.19 30.16 -9.61
CA THR A 377 44.34 30.44 -8.74
C THR A 377 45.57 31.01 -9.47
N SER A 378 45.59 30.95 -10.81
CA SER A 378 46.57 31.74 -11.57
C SER A 378 46.13 33.20 -11.51
N HIS A 379 46.86 34.03 -10.77
CA HIS A 379 46.62 35.45 -10.51
C HIS A 379 46.61 36.33 -11.81
N THR A 380 46.56 35.71 -12.98
CA THR A 380 46.59 36.29 -14.31
C THR A 380 45.21 36.39 -14.97
N ASN A 381 44.15 35.81 -14.39
CA ASN A 381 42.78 35.96 -14.90
C ASN A 381 41.74 35.83 -13.74
N PRO A 382 41.50 36.89 -12.95
CA PRO A 382 40.58 36.85 -11.81
C PRO A 382 39.14 36.62 -12.29
N SER A 383 38.61 35.42 -12.09
CA SER A 383 37.20 35.11 -12.36
C SER A 383 36.31 35.54 -11.19
N THR A 384 35.07 35.91 -11.48
CA THR A 384 34.04 36.14 -10.47
C THR A 384 33.46 34.81 -10.02
N GLY A 385 33.21 34.66 -8.72
CA GLY A 385 32.53 33.47 -8.19
C GLY A 385 33.05 33.01 -6.84
N PHE A 386 32.70 31.78 -6.49
CA PHE A 386 33.11 31.13 -5.25
C PHE A 386 33.58 29.71 -5.48
N GLU A 387 34.41 29.22 -4.56
CA GLU A 387 34.80 27.80 -4.51
C GLU A 387 35.00 27.37 -3.07
N LEU A 388 34.39 26.25 -2.69
CA LEU A 388 34.72 25.50 -1.50
C LEU A 388 35.58 24.31 -1.93
N SER A 389 36.80 24.22 -1.40
CA SER A 389 37.75 23.16 -1.74
C SER A 389 38.54 22.68 -0.52
N LEU A 390 39.27 21.60 -0.72
CA LEU A 390 40.09 20.95 0.30
C LEU A 390 41.55 20.91 -0.19
N ALA A 391 42.47 21.48 0.58
CA ALA A 391 43.90 21.51 0.26
C ALA A 391 44.70 20.90 1.42
N SER A 392 45.36 19.75 1.19
CA SER A 392 46.07 19.01 2.25
C SER A 392 45.19 18.80 3.50
N ASN A 393 43.94 18.38 3.28
CA ASN A 393 42.87 18.24 4.29
C ASN A 393 42.38 19.52 4.97
N ASN A 394 42.90 20.71 4.65
CA ASN A 394 42.35 21.97 5.15
C ASN A 394 41.25 22.48 4.23
N LEU A 395 40.11 22.85 4.80
CA LEU A 395 39.06 23.54 4.06
C LEU A 395 39.58 24.89 3.54
N GLN A 396 39.16 25.29 2.35
CA GLN A 396 39.47 26.58 1.76
C GLN A 396 38.23 27.15 1.09
N LEU A 397 37.93 28.41 1.37
CA LEU A 397 36.94 29.19 0.64
C LEU A 397 37.67 30.20 -0.25
N PHE A 398 37.42 30.14 -1.54
CA PHE A 398 37.88 31.11 -2.52
C PHE A 398 36.73 32.03 -2.90
N LEU A 399 36.95 33.33 -2.86
CA LEU A 399 36.00 34.36 -3.26
C LEU A 399 36.64 35.31 -4.27
N GLY A 400 36.15 35.28 -5.51
CA GLY A 400 36.65 36.08 -6.62
C GLY A 400 35.68 37.20 -7.00
N ASP A 401 36.18 38.43 -7.09
CA ASP A 401 35.37 39.62 -7.42
C ASP A 401 35.62 40.13 -8.86
N GLY A 402 36.42 39.41 -9.64
CA GLY A 402 36.85 39.82 -10.98
C GLY A 402 38.10 40.71 -11.00
N THR A 403 38.62 41.08 -9.83
CA THR A 403 39.87 41.86 -9.67
C THR A 403 40.92 41.07 -8.87
N ALA A 404 40.49 40.38 -7.82
CA ALA A 404 41.33 39.56 -6.96
C ALA A 404 40.58 38.28 -6.51
N VAL A 405 41.35 37.31 -6.03
CA VAL A 405 40.83 36.09 -5.41
C VAL A 405 41.27 36.05 -3.95
N ASN A 406 40.30 36.04 -3.04
CA ASN A 406 40.55 35.94 -1.61
C ASN A 406 40.50 34.47 -1.21
N ILE A 407 41.52 34.00 -0.48
CA ILE A 407 41.62 32.62 0.00
C ILE A 407 41.48 32.63 1.52
N ILE A 408 40.45 31.95 2.01
CA ILE A 408 40.14 31.85 3.43
C ILE A 408 40.38 30.40 3.85
N VAL A 409 41.38 30.18 4.69
CA VAL A 409 41.73 28.85 5.20
C VAL A 409 40.83 28.51 6.38
N GLY A 410 40.28 27.31 6.37
CA GLY A 410 39.41 26.75 7.39
C GLY A 410 40.01 25.56 8.14
N PRO A 411 39.19 24.89 8.96
CA PRO A 411 39.60 23.73 9.74
C PRO A 411 40.10 22.56 8.89
N THR A 412 40.92 21.69 9.50
CA THR A 412 41.35 20.42 8.90
C THR A 412 40.29 19.35 9.07
N LEU A 413 40.03 18.56 8.03
CA LEU A 413 39.12 17.41 8.06
C LEU A 413 39.87 16.09 8.28
N ALA A 414 39.23 15.18 9.01
CA ALA A 414 39.63 13.78 9.08
C ALA A 414 38.96 12.96 7.97
N ASN A 415 39.42 11.73 7.75
CA ASN A 415 38.75 10.75 6.88
C ASN A 415 37.50 10.16 7.59
N ALA A 416 36.51 11.01 7.84
CA ALA A 416 35.23 10.67 8.42
C ALA A 416 34.15 11.66 7.92
N TRP A 417 32.90 11.23 7.89
CA TRP A 417 31.79 12.11 7.54
C TRP A 417 31.75 13.33 8.46
N THR A 418 31.86 14.49 7.85
CA THR A 418 31.82 15.78 8.54
C THR A 418 30.91 16.72 7.78
N HIS A 419 29.95 17.33 8.47
CA HIS A 419 29.20 18.43 7.87
C HIS A 419 30.04 19.70 7.97
N VAL A 420 30.27 20.34 6.83
CA VAL A 420 31.06 21.57 6.74
C VAL A 420 30.16 22.67 6.22
N ALA A 421 30.25 23.85 6.80
CA ALA A 421 29.65 25.04 6.25
C ALA A 421 30.55 26.26 6.43
N VAL A 422 30.39 27.25 5.56
CA VAL A 422 31.06 28.55 5.67
C VAL A 422 30.11 29.64 5.25
N SER A 423 30.00 30.69 6.06
CA SER A 423 29.21 31.88 5.75
C SER A 423 30.12 33.10 5.59
N TRP A 424 29.87 33.91 4.57
CA TRP A 424 30.47 35.21 4.33
C TRP A 424 29.38 36.30 4.30
N ASP A 425 29.65 37.41 5.00
CA ASP A 425 28.80 38.60 5.05
C ASP A 425 29.61 39.83 4.60
N GLY A 426 29.30 40.37 3.41
CA GLY A 426 29.93 41.58 2.90
C GLY A 426 29.50 42.86 3.63
N GLY A 427 28.35 42.85 4.30
CA GLY A 427 27.88 43.95 5.14
C GLY A 427 28.77 44.09 6.38
N THR A 428 29.00 43.00 7.10
CA THR A 428 29.77 42.99 8.36
C THR A 428 31.26 42.64 8.19
N ASN A 429 31.71 42.28 6.99
CA ASN A 429 33.05 41.75 6.69
C ASN A 429 33.39 40.43 7.39
N ASN A 430 32.40 39.64 7.82
CA ASN A 430 32.67 38.43 8.60
C ASN A 430 32.67 37.17 7.73
N VAL A 431 33.61 36.27 7.99
CA VAL A 431 33.62 34.90 7.47
C VAL A 431 33.68 33.92 8.65
N GLN A 432 32.73 33.00 8.73
CA GLN A 432 32.64 32.03 9.82
C GLN A 432 32.55 30.60 9.27
N TRP A 433 33.38 29.70 9.80
CA TRP A 433 33.30 28.27 9.54
C TRP A 433 32.40 27.57 10.54
N TYR A 434 31.76 26.49 10.11
CA TYR A 434 30.97 25.60 10.95
C TYR A 434 31.32 24.15 10.65
N ILE A 435 31.48 23.36 11.72
CA ILE A 435 31.76 21.92 11.65
C ILE A 435 30.69 21.20 12.46
N ASN A 436 29.97 20.26 11.83
CA ASN A 436 28.86 19.52 12.43
C ASN A 436 27.80 20.44 13.09
N GLY A 437 27.48 21.55 12.42
CA GLY A 437 26.49 22.53 12.87
C GLY A 437 26.97 23.50 13.97
N GLN A 438 28.22 23.39 14.42
CA GLN A 438 28.80 24.25 15.46
C GLN A 438 29.81 25.23 14.87
N ALA A 439 29.86 26.46 15.37
CA ALA A 439 30.85 27.45 14.94
C ALA A 439 32.28 26.96 15.25
N SER A 440 33.17 27.06 14.25
CA SER A 440 34.55 26.62 14.34
C SER A 440 35.51 27.80 14.21
N GLY A 441 36.30 28.03 15.25
CA GLY A 441 37.22 29.17 15.33
C GLY A 441 36.51 30.52 15.50
N ILE A 442 37.30 31.59 15.46
CA ILE A 442 36.83 32.98 15.56
C ILE A 442 36.45 33.48 14.16
N PRO A 443 35.38 34.29 14.00
CA PRO A 443 35.07 34.91 12.71
C PRO A 443 36.27 35.67 12.14
N MET A 444 36.57 35.43 10.88
CA MET A 444 37.63 36.13 10.15
C MET A 444 37.09 37.39 9.50
N VAL A 445 37.93 38.41 9.38
CA VAL A 445 37.58 39.67 8.74
C VAL A 445 38.04 39.67 7.29
N LEU A 446 37.11 39.89 6.36
CA LEU A 446 37.35 40.01 4.93
C LEU A 446 36.68 41.27 4.39
N ALA A 447 37.46 42.22 3.89
CA ALA A 447 36.97 43.49 3.35
C ALA A 447 36.40 43.39 1.92
N LEU A 448 35.78 42.26 1.59
CA LEU A 448 35.06 42.03 0.34
C LEU A 448 33.59 42.38 0.54
N LYS A 449 33.02 43.20 -0.35
CA LYS A 449 31.67 43.75 -0.19
C LYS A 449 30.59 43.09 -1.03
N ALA A 450 30.96 42.58 -2.19
CA ALA A 450 30.03 41.97 -3.12
C ALA A 450 30.78 40.98 -4.02
N LEU A 451 30.09 39.93 -4.44
CA LEU A 451 30.51 39.02 -5.50
C LEU A 451 29.64 39.29 -6.71
N SER A 452 30.24 39.83 -7.77
CA SER A 452 29.55 40.04 -9.04
C SER A 452 29.06 38.71 -9.61
N SER A 453 27.93 38.74 -10.34
CA SER A 453 27.36 37.55 -10.97
C SER A 453 28.40 36.82 -11.83
N SER A 454 28.45 35.49 -11.72
CA SER A 454 29.33 34.67 -12.54
C SER A 454 28.56 33.93 -13.62
N GLN A 455 29.08 33.94 -14.84
CA GLN A 455 28.51 33.23 -16.00
C GLN A 455 29.05 31.80 -16.11
N THR A 456 29.88 31.36 -15.18
CA THR A 456 30.43 30.01 -15.13
C THR A 456 29.42 29.04 -14.51
N LEU A 457 29.49 27.80 -14.98
CA LEU A 457 28.69 26.71 -14.45
C LEU A 457 29.23 26.29 -13.07
N VAL A 458 28.34 25.81 -12.21
CA VAL A 458 28.75 25.21 -10.94
C VAL A 458 29.30 23.82 -11.23
N ASN A 459 30.46 23.54 -10.66
CA ASN A 459 31.09 22.24 -10.69
C ASN A 459 31.14 21.67 -9.27
N ILE A 460 30.85 20.38 -9.15
CA ILE A 460 30.98 19.60 -7.92
C ILE A 460 32.01 18.51 -8.20
N GLY A 461 33.03 18.41 -7.34
CA GLY A 461 34.04 17.37 -7.39
C GLY A 461 35.28 17.63 -8.27
N ASN A 462 35.27 18.67 -9.13
CA ASN A 462 36.36 18.97 -10.04
C ASN A 462 36.56 20.46 -10.27
N GLU A 463 37.82 20.85 -10.48
CA GLU A 463 38.21 22.15 -11.02
C GLU A 463 38.43 22.10 -12.55
N THR A 464 37.70 22.91 -13.30
CA THR A 464 37.68 22.88 -14.78
C THR A 464 38.97 23.38 -15.46
N THR A 465 39.94 23.91 -14.70
CA THR A 465 41.06 24.69 -15.26
C THR A 465 42.44 24.11 -14.94
N THR A 466 42.72 23.67 -13.70
CA THR A 466 44.04 23.11 -13.34
C THR A 466 44.03 21.63 -12.94
N GLY A 467 42.86 20.96 -12.94
CA GLY A 467 42.74 19.52 -12.74
C GLY A 467 42.69 19.06 -11.28
N GLY A 468 42.37 19.97 -10.34
CA GLY A 468 42.14 19.65 -8.93
C GLY A 468 40.85 18.85 -8.70
N ASN A 469 40.95 17.53 -8.60
CA ASN A 469 39.81 16.64 -8.32
C ASN A 469 39.68 16.40 -6.82
N PHE A 470 38.47 16.58 -6.28
CA PHE A 470 38.17 16.05 -4.95
C PHE A 470 38.23 14.52 -4.98
N SER A 471 38.69 13.92 -3.89
CA SER A 471 38.71 12.46 -3.74
C SER A 471 38.04 12.10 -2.43
N GLY A 472 36.89 11.44 -2.51
CA GLY A 472 36.08 11.13 -1.34
C GLY A 472 34.60 11.04 -1.66
N ASN A 473 33.78 10.97 -0.63
CA ASN A 473 32.33 10.96 -0.76
C ASN A 473 31.75 12.33 -0.45
N LEU A 474 30.77 12.75 -1.24
CA LEU A 474 30.02 14.00 -1.06
C LEU A 474 28.53 13.69 -0.95
N ALA A 475 27.84 14.46 -0.11
CA ALA A 475 26.39 14.47 -0.06
C ALA A 475 25.84 15.85 0.36
N GLN A 476 24.60 16.15 -0.01
CA GLN A 476 23.84 17.32 0.46
C GLN A 476 24.58 18.64 0.33
N ILE A 477 24.84 19.05 -0.90
CA ILE A 477 25.50 20.32 -1.19
C ILE A 477 24.45 21.41 -1.31
N ARG A 478 24.64 22.52 -0.60
CA ARG A 478 23.79 23.71 -0.72
C ARG A 478 24.58 24.99 -0.81
N VAL A 479 23.96 25.94 -1.50
CA VAL A 479 24.46 27.29 -1.68
C VAL A 479 23.32 28.27 -1.41
N TRP A 480 23.54 29.20 -0.48
CA TRP A 480 22.58 30.22 -0.07
C TRP A 480 23.12 31.62 -0.40
N SER A 481 22.25 32.54 -0.82
CA SER A 481 22.54 33.97 -0.99
C SER A 481 22.46 34.78 0.32
N SER A 482 22.35 34.10 1.46
CA SER A 482 22.23 34.70 2.80
C SER A 482 23.18 34.05 3.79
N VAL A 483 23.52 34.79 4.85
CA VAL A 483 24.20 34.23 6.04
C VAL A 483 23.23 33.29 6.77
N ARG A 484 23.70 32.11 7.18
CA ARG A 484 22.94 31.17 8.00
C ARG A 484 23.47 31.18 9.43
N THR A 485 22.58 31.10 10.42
CA THR A 485 22.99 31.00 11.84
C THR A 485 23.43 29.57 12.18
N PRO A 486 24.20 29.35 13.28
CA PRO A 486 24.53 28.01 13.73
C PRO A 486 23.30 27.11 13.90
N GLU A 487 22.21 27.63 14.45
CA GLU A 487 20.97 26.89 14.70
C GLU A 487 20.31 26.47 13.38
N GLN A 488 20.28 27.38 12.41
CA GLN A 488 19.74 27.14 11.08
C GLN A 488 20.53 26.07 10.31
N ILE A 489 21.86 26.06 10.46
CA ILE A 489 22.75 25.06 9.87
C ILE A 489 22.55 23.70 10.57
N ALA A 490 22.54 23.70 11.90
CA ALA A 490 22.37 22.48 12.70
C ALA A 490 21.00 21.81 12.48
N GLN A 491 19.93 22.59 12.34
CA GLN A 491 18.58 22.08 12.01
C GLN A 491 18.49 21.60 10.56
N GLY A 492 19.20 22.26 9.65
CA GLY A 492 19.15 21.99 8.20
C GLY A 492 20.02 20.83 7.73
N MET A 493 21.11 20.50 8.42
CA MET A 493 22.15 19.62 7.87
C MET A 493 21.71 18.17 7.59
N TYR A 494 20.62 17.69 8.20
CA TYR A 494 20.10 16.32 8.02
C TYR A 494 18.80 16.23 7.19
N THR A 495 18.18 17.34 6.80
CA THR A 495 17.00 17.32 5.92
C THR A 495 17.40 17.28 4.44
N GLN A 496 16.55 16.82 3.51
CA GLN A 496 16.76 16.95 2.05
C GLN A 496 16.15 18.22 1.46
N SER A 497 15.24 18.86 2.20
CA SER A 497 14.55 20.09 1.78
C SER A 497 14.46 21.03 2.98
N PRO A 498 15.48 21.86 3.21
CA PRO A 498 15.45 22.82 4.30
C PRO A 498 14.41 23.92 4.04
N GLU A 499 13.96 24.56 5.11
CA GLU A 499 13.07 25.71 5.01
C GLU A 499 13.72 26.85 4.21
N ASN A 500 13.00 27.34 3.20
CA ASN A 500 13.45 28.40 2.28
C ASN A 500 12.37 29.47 2.09
N THR A 501 11.71 29.90 3.16
CA THR A 501 10.61 30.89 3.12
C THR A 501 11.03 32.26 2.57
N ALA A 502 12.32 32.60 2.68
CA ALA A 502 12.90 33.84 2.14
C ALA A 502 13.43 33.70 0.70
N ASN A 503 13.31 32.53 0.05
CA ASN A 503 13.84 32.25 -1.29
C ASN A 503 15.34 32.56 -1.46
N THR A 504 16.16 32.34 -0.42
CA THR A 504 17.62 32.59 -0.45
C THR A 504 18.44 31.35 -0.80
N LEU A 505 17.83 30.16 -0.87
CA LEU A 505 18.50 28.93 -1.31
C LEU A 505 18.67 28.95 -2.84
N LEU A 506 19.91 29.10 -3.31
CA LEU A 506 20.25 29.15 -4.73
C LEU A 506 20.39 27.74 -5.34
N GLY A 507 20.90 26.79 -4.57
CA GLY A 507 21.04 25.40 -5.02
C GLY A 507 20.99 24.42 -3.85
N ASN A 508 20.35 23.27 -4.07
CA ASN A 508 20.24 22.17 -3.12
C ASN A 508 20.34 20.84 -3.87
N TRP A 509 21.51 20.22 -3.85
CA TRP A 509 21.79 18.94 -4.49
C TRP A 509 22.03 17.87 -3.41
N PRO A 510 21.03 17.02 -3.11
CA PRO A 510 21.16 15.98 -2.09
C PRO A 510 22.22 14.92 -2.42
N LEU A 511 22.48 14.68 -3.72
CA LEU A 511 23.37 13.62 -4.23
C LEU A 511 22.93 12.23 -3.74
N ASN A 512 21.65 11.91 -3.92
CA ASN A 512 20.98 10.72 -3.41
C ASN A 512 20.29 9.88 -4.49
N GLU A 513 20.63 10.08 -5.76
CA GLU A 513 19.93 9.45 -6.88
C GLU A 513 20.20 7.94 -7.01
N GLY A 514 21.37 7.48 -6.55
CA GLY A 514 21.76 6.07 -6.50
C GLY A 514 22.02 5.39 -7.85
N THR A 515 21.49 5.95 -8.94
CA THR A 515 21.73 5.53 -10.32
C THR A 515 21.55 6.73 -11.26
N GLY A 516 22.01 6.58 -12.51
CA GLY A 516 21.83 7.61 -13.54
C GLY A 516 22.84 8.75 -13.46
N THR A 517 22.68 9.72 -14.36
CA THR A 517 23.62 10.83 -14.56
C THR A 517 23.02 12.21 -14.32
N VAL A 518 21.72 12.32 -14.04
CA VAL A 518 21.08 13.60 -13.73
C VAL A 518 21.10 13.80 -12.22
N ILE A 519 21.67 14.91 -11.77
CA ILE A 519 21.72 15.31 -10.37
C ILE A 519 20.67 16.38 -10.13
N HIS A 520 19.67 16.07 -9.33
CA HIS A 520 18.50 16.92 -9.16
C HIS A 520 18.78 18.05 -8.17
N ASN A 521 18.37 19.25 -8.55
CA ASN A 521 18.32 20.40 -7.65
C ASN A 521 16.90 20.50 -7.07
N TYR A 522 16.79 20.43 -5.75
CA TYR A 522 15.49 20.41 -5.07
C TYR A 522 14.92 21.82 -4.85
N VAL A 523 15.61 22.88 -5.27
CA VAL A 523 15.05 24.22 -5.35
C VAL A 523 13.99 24.25 -6.46
N PRO A 524 12.76 24.75 -6.23
CA PRO A 524 11.75 24.87 -7.27
C PRO A 524 12.27 25.71 -8.46
N GLY A 525 12.28 25.13 -9.66
CA GLY A 525 12.86 25.76 -10.86
C GLY A 525 14.40 25.81 -10.86
N GLY A 526 15.05 25.11 -9.92
CA GLY A 526 16.49 25.05 -9.76
C GLY A 526 17.20 24.33 -10.91
N ILE A 527 18.49 24.62 -11.05
CA ILE A 527 19.33 24.15 -12.14
C ILE A 527 19.93 22.79 -11.76
N ASN A 528 19.56 21.75 -12.51
CA ASN A 528 20.08 20.38 -12.32
C ASN A 528 21.54 20.27 -12.76
N GLY A 529 22.26 19.34 -12.12
CA GLY A 529 23.60 18.91 -12.51
C GLY A 529 23.55 17.71 -13.46
N THR A 530 24.63 17.52 -14.22
CA THR A 530 24.88 16.28 -14.97
C THR A 530 26.20 15.68 -14.49
N LEU A 531 26.14 14.45 -13.98
CA LEU A 531 27.30 13.61 -13.68
C LEU A 531 28.00 13.24 -14.98
N GLN A 532 29.20 13.76 -15.13
CA GLN A 532 30.13 13.45 -16.20
C GLN A 532 31.13 12.41 -15.68
N SER A 533 31.47 11.46 -16.53
CA SER A 533 32.48 10.46 -16.21
C SER A 533 33.34 10.15 -17.44
N SER A 534 34.65 10.02 -17.22
CA SER A 534 35.62 9.61 -18.23
C SER A 534 35.70 8.08 -18.40
N ASN A 535 34.99 7.32 -17.56
CA ASN A 535 34.89 5.86 -17.66
C ASN A 535 33.45 5.38 -17.35
N ASN A 536 33.07 4.16 -17.73
CA ASN A 536 31.70 3.66 -17.53
C ASN A 536 31.47 3.05 -16.12
N THR A 537 32.13 3.59 -15.09
CA THR A 537 32.02 3.09 -13.70
C THR A 537 30.79 3.68 -13.02
N ASN A 538 30.18 2.91 -12.11
CA ASN A 538 29.15 3.44 -11.21
C ASN A 538 29.80 4.16 -10.03
N TYR A 539 29.52 5.46 -9.88
CA TYR A 539 30.07 6.32 -8.82
C TYR A 539 29.14 6.48 -7.62
N TRP A 540 27.94 5.90 -7.69
CA TRP A 540 27.03 5.81 -6.56
C TRP A 540 27.52 4.75 -5.60
N VAL A 541 27.80 5.14 -4.36
CA VAL A 541 28.25 4.22 -3.30
C VAL A 541 27.26 4.23 -2.15
N THR A 542 27.04 3.05 -1.61
CA THR A 542 26.16 2.84 -0.46
C THR A 542 27.05 2.73 0.78
N GLN A 543 27.10 3.79 1.60
CA GLN A 543 28.01 3.90 2.75
C GLN A 543 27.25 3.78 4.08
N SER A 544 27.94 3.27 5.11
CA SER A 544 27.46 3.27 6.50
C SER A 544 27.95 4.54 7.22
N GLY A 545 27.11 5.17 8.04
CA GLY A 545 27.51 6.26 8.95
C GLY A 545 27.13 7.69 8.53
N LEU A 546 26.50 7.91 7.38
CA LEU A 546 25.83 9.18 7.06
C LEU A 546 24.32 8.95 6.91
N HIS A 547 23.53 9.68 7.70
CA HIS A 547 22.07 9.59 7.72
C HIS A 547 21.48 10.92 7.26
N LEU A 548 20.87 10.97 6.06
CA LEU A 548 20.35 12.20 5.42
C LEU A 548 18.83 12.29 5.41
N ASN A 549 18.20 11.62 6.36
CA ASN A 549 16.84 11.91 6.77
C ASN A 549 16.94 12.50 8.18
N PRO A 550 15.94 13.29 8.61
CA PRO A 550 15.91 13.71 10.00
C PRO A 550 16.07 12.44 10.82
N GLN A 551 17.14 12.41 11.62
CA GLN A 551 17.01 11.83 12.93
C GLN A 551 15.60 12.26 13.38
N ALA A 552 14.74 11.37 13.87
CA ALA A 552 13.89 11.84 14.96
C ALA A 552 14.87 12.61 15.81
N SER A 553 14.64 13.91 15.92
CA SER A 553 15.35 14.66 16.91
C SER A 553 15.24 13.81 18.20
N PRO A 554 16.24 13.77 19.09
CA PRO A 554 16.07 13.15 20.42
C PRO A 554 14.69 13.44 21.05
N ASN A 555 14.09 14.55 20.59
CA ASN A 555 12.69 14.91 20.64
C ASN A 555 11.63 13.86 20.27
N ASP A 556 11.59 13.27 19.07
CA ASP A 556 10.46 12.38 18.74
C ASP A 556 10.54 11.05 19.48
N ALA A 557 11.72 10.56 19.86
CA ALA A 557 11.84 9.35 20.68
C ALA A 557 11.12 9.51 22.04
N ILE A 558 11.28 10.68 22.68
CA ILE A 558 10.58 11.00 23.93
C ILE A 558 9.07 11.14 23.69
N LEU A 559 8.64 11.74 22.58
CA LEU A 559 7.22 11.87 22.24
C LEU A 559 6.57 10.51 21.92
N LEU A 560 7.27 9.66 21.18
CA LEU A 560 6.85 8.30 20.82
C LEU A 560 6.68 7.44 22.08
N SER A 561 7.60 7.54 23.05
CA SER A 561 7.48 6.85 24.34
C SER A 561 6.25 7.26 25.15
N LYS A 562 5.64 8.40 24.83
CA LYS A 562 4.42 8.91 25.50
C LYS A 562 3.13 8.56 24.77
N LEU A 563 3.18 7.91 23.60
CA LEU A 563 1.96 7.40 22.97
C LEU A 563 1.26 6.41 23.91
N TYR A 564 -0.07 6.44 23.93
CA TYR A 564 -0.89 5.56 24.75
C TYR A 564 -0.63 4.08 24.42
N THR A 565 -0.38 3.74 23.15
CA THR A 565 0.04 2.39 22.74
C THR A 565 1.30 1.89 23.45
N ASN A 566 2.17 2.82 23.88
CA ASN A 566 3.41 2.52 24.58
C ASN A 566 3.28 2.68 26.11
N SER A 567 2.10 2.89 26.68
CA SER A 567 1.94 3.16 28.12
C SER A 567 2.41 2.01 29.03
N SER A 568 2.43 0.79 28.52
CA SER A 568 2.97 -0.40 29.20
C SER A 568 4.50 -0.50 29.14
N LEU A 569 5.17 0.37 28.37
CA LEU A 569 6.61 0.38 28.16
C LEU A 569 7.26 1.50 28.98
N THR A 570 8.29 1.17 29.76
CA THR A 570 8.99 2.18 30.59
C THR A 570 10.08 2.85 29.78
N LYS A 571 9.79 4.05 29.23
CA LYS A 571 10.71 4.85 28.38
C LYS A 571 11.16 4.15 27.09
N LEU A 572 10.41 3.15 26.64
CA LEU A 572 10.59 2.51 25.33
C LEU A 572 9.36 2.78 24.47
N PHE A 573 9.50 2.59 23.17
CA PHE A 573 8.38 2.64 22.24
C PHE A 573 8.51 1.58 21.16
N LEU A 574 7.39 1.22 20.55
CA LEU A 574 7.37 0.30 19.42
C LEU A 574 7.89 0.99 18.15
N SER A 575 8.74 0.27 17.42
CA SER A 575 9.42 0.77 16.23
C SER A 575 9.70 -0.36 15.24
N ILE A 576 9.96 0.00 13.98
CA ILE A 576 10.34 -0.92 12.92
C ILE A 576 11.87 -0.91 12.76
N GLU A 577 12.49 -2.06 12.98
CA GLU A 577 13.90 -2.33 12.76
C GLU A 577 14.11 -2.95 11.37
N GLN A 578 15.06 -2.42 10.59
CA GLN A 578 15.56 -3.09 9.39
C GLN A 578 16.72 -4.02 9.77
N SER A 579 16.50 -5.32 9.65
CA SER A 579 17.53 -6.35 9.87
C SER A 579 17.94 -7.01 8.55
N SER A 580 18.99 -7.85 8.60
CA SER A 580 19.38 -8.70 7.46
C SER A 580 18.30 -9.71 7.06
N SER A 581 17.39 -10.05 7.99
CA SER A 581 16.25 -10.95 7.78
C SER A 581 14.99 -10.25 7.28
N GLY A 582 14.99 -8.92 7.17
CA GLY A 582 13.81 -8.13 6.79
C GLY A 582 13.39 -7.13 7.88
N LEU A 583 12.18 -6.59 7.73
CA LEU A 583 11.58 -5.63 8.65
C LEU A 583 10.99 -6.34 9.87
N ALA A 584 11.31 -5.84 11.07
CA ALA A 584 10.81 -6.38 12.32
C ALA A 584 10.21 -5.31 13.24
N ILE A 585 9.12 -5.63 13.92
CA ILE A 585 8.54 -4.79 14.97
C ILE A 585 9.25 -5.11 16.29
N LYS A 586 9.81 -4.07 16.91
CA LYS A 586 10.65 -4.17 18.10
C LYS A 586 10.28 -3.06 19.09
N THR A 587 10.76 -3.20 20.32
CA THR A 587 10.86 -2.07 21.25
C THR A 587 12.19 -1.35 21.06
N TYR A 588 12.18 -0.03 21.18
CA TYR A 588 13.32 0.84 20.95
C TYR A 588 13.45 1.86 22.09
N ASP A 589 14.68 2.13 22.52
CA ASP A 589 14.99 3.00 23.66
C ASP A 589 15.28 4.47 23.27
N GLY A 590 15.27 4.77 21.97
CA GLY A 590 15.64 6.09 21.46
C GLY A 590 17.15 6.31 21.27
N ASN A 591 17.99 5.36 21.72
CA ASN A 591 19.46 5.44 21.72
C ASN A 591 20.08 4.16 21.13
N ILE A 592 19.66 3.79 19.91
CA ILE A 592 20.16 2.69 19.07
C ILE A 592 19.94 1.25 19.57
N THR A 593 19.23 1.01 20.67
CA THR A 593 19.00 -0.36 21.18
C THR A 593 17.61 -0.88 20.84
N TYR A 594 17.54 -2.00 20.10
CA TYR A 594 16.31 -2.74 19.83
C TYR A 594 16.19 -3.99 20.70
N ALA A 595 14.97 -4.31 21.12
CA ALA A 595 14.62 -5.54 21.83
C ALA A 595 13.28 -6.10 21.36
N ASP A 596 13.04 -7.40 21.58
CA ASP A 596 11.77 -8.03 21.24
C ASP A 596 10.60 -7.37 21.97
N ALA A 597 9.49 -7.17 21.26
CA ALA A 597 8.30 -6.57 21.85
C ALA A 597 7.67 -7.56 22.85
N PRO A 598 7.39 -7.11 24.10
CA PRO A 598 6.75 -7.96 25.10
C PRO A 598 5.30 -8.26 24.73
N ASN A 599 4.73 -9.34 25.29
CA ASN A 599 3.34 -9.74 25.05
C ASN A 599 2.32 -8.62 25.36
N THR A 600 2.63 -7.74 26.32
CA THR A 600 1.81 -6.56 26.63
C THR A 600 1.70 -5.58 25.46
N SER A 601 2.73 -5.47 24.63
CA SER A 601 2.69 -4.66 23.41
C SER A 601 1.78 -5.27 22.35
N TRP A 602 1.82 -6.60 22.18
CA TRP A 602 0.92 -7.29 21.25
C TRP A 602 -0.55 -7.17 21.67
N ALA A 603 -0.84 -7.30 22.97
CA ALA A 603 -2.18 -7.03 23.52
C ALA A 603 -2.62 -5.59 23.26
N ALA A 604 -1.73 -4.62 23.46
CA ALA A 604 -2.03 -3.21 23.22
C ALA A 604 -2.33 -2.90 21.75
N LEU A 605 -1.51 -3.41 20.83
CA LEU A 605 -1.72 -3.26 19.40
C LEU A 605 -3.05 -3.90 18.98
N ASN A 606 -3.35 -5.12 19.46
CA ASN A 606 -4.61 -5.80 19.15
C ASN A 606 -5.83 -4.96 19.56
N ALA A 607 -5.83 -4.47 20.81
CA ALA A 607 -6.93 -3.68 21.34
C ALA A 607 -7.11 -2.33 20.63
N VAL A 608 -6.01 -1.61 20.37
CA VAL A 608 -6.06 -0.30 19.70
C VAL A 608 -6.49 -0.45 18.24
N ILE A 609 -6.02 -1.47 17.51
CA ILE A 609 -6.45 -1.74 16.14
C ILE A 609 -7.96 -2.00 16.10
N ARG A 610 -8.47 -2.87 16.97
CA ARG A 610 -9.91 -3.19 17.03
C ARG A 610 -10.76 -1.99 17.40
N LEU A 611 -10.33 -1.21 18.39
CA LEU A 611 -11.03 0.00 18.80
C LEU A 611 -11.07 1.02 17.66
N SER A 612 -9.92 1.27 17.02
CA SER A 612 -9.80 2.16 15.87
C SER A 612 -10.74 1.76 14.73
N GLN A 613 -10.74 0.48 14.35
CA GLN A 613 -11.63 -0.05 13.31
C GLN A 613 -13.12 0.07 13.67
N THR A 614 -13.46 -0.15 14.95
CA THR A 614 -14.86 -0.06 15.43
C THR A 614 -15.35 1.38 15.41
N LEU A 615 -14.54 2.33 15.89
CA LEU A 615 -14.90 3.75 15.96
C LEU A 615 -14.71 4.49 14.62
N ARG A 616 -13.94 3.89 13.70
CA ARG A 616 -13.46 4.53 12.46
C ARG A 616 -12.71 5.83 12.74
N TRP A 617 -11.95 5.85 13.82
CA TRP A 617 -11.11 6.97 14.22
C TRP A 617 -9.67 6.74 13.74
N SER A 618 -8.89 7.80 13.60
CA SER A 618 -7.45 7.63 13.37
C SER A 618 -6.78 7.04 14.63
N TYR A 619 -5.64 6.37 14.48
CA TYR A 619 -4.88 5.88 15.64
C TYR A 619 -4.50 7.02 16.57
N ALA A 620 -4.19 8.19 16.00
CA ALA A 620 -3.93 9.43 16.72
C ALA A 620 -5.12 9.91 17.57
N ASP A 621 -6.35 9.76 17.11
CA ASP A 621 -7.56 10.15 17.86
C ASP A 621 -7.89 9.14 18.95
N VAL A 622 -7.74 7.84 18.67
CA VAL A 622 -7.93 6.78 19.67
C VAL A 622 -6.92 6.92 20.81
N ASP A 623 -5.64 7.10 20.48
CA ASP A 623 -4.55 7.32 21.45
C ASP A 623 -4.86 8.51 22.37
N TRP A 624 -5.29 9.62 21.77
CA TRP A 624 -5.57 10.84 22.51
C TRP A 624 -6.83 10.73 23.36
N ALA A 625 -7.94 10.25 22.80
CA ALA A 625 -9.19 10.08 23.52
C ALA A 625 -9.00 9.20 24.76
N LEU A 626 -8.34 8.04 24.61
CA LEU A 626 -8.06 7.11 25.71
C LEU A 626 -7.23 7.76 26.82
N LYS A 627 -6.24 8.58 26.45
CA LYS A 627 -5.45 9.34 27.42
C LYS A 627 -6.31 10.37 28.18
N THR A 628 -7.17 11.10 27.46
CA THR A 628 -7.97 12.19 28.05
C THR A 628 -9.05 11.70 29.03
N ILE A 629 -9.54 10.47 28.84
CA ILE A 629 -10.50 9.83 29.75
C ILE A 629 -9.83 9.08 30.91
N GLY A 630 -8.49 9.16 31.02
CA GLY A 630 -7.73 8.53 32.09
C GLY A 630 -7.71 7.00 32.02
N ALA A 631 -7.83 6.40 30.83
CA ALA A 631 -7.61 4.97 30.68
C ALA A 631 -6.15 4.62 31.05
N SER A 632 -5.94 3.54 31.79
CA SER A 632 -4.61 3.20 32.33
C SER A 632 -3.79 2.32 31.38
N GLN A 633 -4.42 1.32 30.75
CA GLN A 633 -3.76 0.34 29.90
C GLN A 633 -4.60 0.00 28.67
N PRO A 634 -4.02 -0.08 27.47
CA PRO A 634 -4.71 -0.52 26.25
C PRO A 634 -5.34 -1.91 26.42
N GLY A 635 -6.63 -2.05 26.10
CA GLY A 635 -7.34 -3.33 26.17
C GLY A 635 -7.80 -3.77 27.57
N HIS A 636 -7.66 -2.92 28.58
CA HIS A 636 -8.14 -3.14 29.95
C HIS A 636 -9.11 -2.03 30.38
N TRP A 637 -10.08 -1.69 29.51
CA TRP A 637 -10.95 -0.54 29.71
C TRP A 637 -12.16 -0.90 30.57
N THR A 638 -12.47 -0.04 31.54
CA THR A 638 -13.65 -0.23 32.41
C THR A 638 -14.93 0.21 31.72
N ASP A 639 -16.09 -0.17 32.27
CA ASP A 639 -17.39 0.34 31.83
C ASP A 639 -17.45 1.88 31.83
N ALA A 640 -16.79 2.51 32.80
CA ALA A 640 -16.69 3.97 32.87
C ALA A 640 -15.91 4.52 31.68
N ASN A 641 -14.75 3.92 31.35
CA ASN A 641 -13.96 4.36 30.20
C ASN A 641 -14.74 4.22 28.88
N ILE A 642 -15.50 3.14 28.69
CA ILE A 642 -16.36 2.99 27.50
C ILE A 642 -17.48 4.03 27.49
N GLY A 643 -18.08 4.33 28.65
CA GLY A 643 -19.03 5.42 28.82
C GLY A 643 -18.46 6.77 28.40
N ASP A 644 -17.23 7.08 28.83
CA ASP A 644 -16.55 8.33 28.52
C ASP A 644 -16.23 8.43 27.01
N LEU A 645 -15.74 7.34 26.38
CA LEU A 645 -15.55 7.30 24.92
C LEU A 645 -16.85 7.57 24.15
N ALA A 646 -17.98 7.01 24.61
CA ALA A 646 -19.28 7.27 24.01
C ALA A 646 -19.69 8.75 24.17
N GLY A 647 -19.31 9.38 25.29
CA GLY A 647 -19.43 10.82 25.50
C GLY A 647 -18.60 11.63 24.50
N VAL A 648 -17.33 11.27 24.29
CA VAL A 648 -16.45 11.92 23.30
C VAL A 648 -17.07 11.84 21.89
N LEU A 649 -17.53 10.66 21.47
CA LEU A 649 -18.17 10.47 20.17
C LEU A 649 -19.43 11.34 20.04
N GLN A 650 -20.27 11.39 21.08
CA GLN A 650 -21.48 12.20 21.08
C GLN A 650 -21.19 13.69 20.95
N LEU A 651 -20.19 14.19 21.69
CA LEU A 651 -19.79 15.59 21.63
C LEU A 651 -19.20 15.93 20.25
N SER A 652 -18.34 15.07 19.70
CA SER A 652 -17.79 15.22 18.35
C SER A 652 -18.87 15.28 17.28
N GLN A 653 -19.86 14.39 17.32
CA GLN A 653 -20.98 14.40 16.37
C GLN A 653 -21.90 15.61 16.57
N ARG A 654 -22.18 16.00 17.82
CA ARG A 654 -23.07 17.12 18.15
C ARG A 654 -22.49 18.46 17.71
N PHE A 655 -21.21 18.68 17.96
CA PHE A 655 -20.54 19.93 17.62
C PHE A 655 -19.88 19.91 16.24
N GLN A 656 -19.87 18.76 15.56
CA GLN A 656 -19.18 18.55 14.29
C GLN A 656 -17.68 18.92 14.37
N GLN A 657 -17.07 18.63 15.51
CA GLN A 657 -15.68 18.93 15.81
C GLN A 657 -14.84 17.65 15.88
N PRO A 658 -13.55 17.71 15.51
CA PRO A 658 -12.67 16.56 15.60
C PRO A 658 -12.40 16.17 17.07
N VAL A 659 -11.98 14.92 17.29
CA VAL A 659 -11.79 14.34 18.63
C VAL A 659 -10.77 15.14 19.46
N ASP A 660 -9.69 15.60 18.85
CA ASP A 660 -8.66 16.42 19.50
C ASP A 660 -9.17 17.80 19.93
N ALA A 661 -10.17 18.36 19.24
CA ALA A 661 -10.80 19.62 19.64
C ALA A 661 -11.76 19.44 20.82
N VAL A 662 -12.61 18.41 20.75
CA VAL A 662 -13.60 18.12 21.79
C VAL A 662 -12.93 17.76 23.11
N THR A 663 -11.92 16.90 23.06
CA THR A 663 -11.18 16.49 24.26
C THR A 663 -10.40 17.64 24.90
N GLY A 664 -10.04 18.66 24.11
CA GLY A 664 -9.46 19.92 24.57
C GLY A 664 -10.35 20.74 25.53
N LEU A 665 -11.63 20.40 25.67
CA LEU A 665 -12.55 21.07 26.60
C LEU A 665 -12.30 20.69 28.08
N TRP A 666 -11.65 19.55 28.35
CA TRP A 666 -11.40 19.06 29.71
C TRP A 666 -9.98 18.52 29.92
N TYR A 667 -9.19 18.44 28.86
CA TYR A 667 -7.82 17.98 28.89
C TYR A 667 -6.93 18.93 28.09
N ASP A 668 -5.62 18.84 28.30
CA ASP A 668 -4.67 19.62 27.52
C ASP A 668 -4.86 19.38 26.01
N LEU A 669 -4.61 20.40 25.20
CA LEU A 669 -4.70 20.30 23.75
C LEU A 669 -3.59 19.39 23.20
N LYS A 670 -3.90 18.60 22.16
CA LYS A 670 -2.93 17.71 21.52
C LYS A 670 -1.89 18.51 20.74
N THR A 671 -0.63 18.42 21.14
CA THR A 671 0.49 19.21 20.56
C THR A 671 1.50 18.38 19.74
N TYR A 672 1.23 17.09 19.54
CA TYR A 672 2.09 16.15 18.79
C TYR A 672 1.23 15.08 18.11
N GLY A 673 1.83 14.25 17.24
CA GLY A 673 1.13 13.08 16.69
C GLY A 673 0.12 13.38 15.58
N ARG A 674 0.40 14.40 14.74
CA ARG A 674 -0.09 14.58 13.36
C ARG A 674 1.03 15.31 12.61
N GLY A 675 1.69 14.64 11.67
CA GLY A 675 3.01 15.03 11.14
C GLY A 675 3.13 16.41 10.47
N SER A 676 4.35 16.76 10.05
CA SER A 676 4.73 18.06 9.47
C SER A 676 4.20 18.34 8.03
N GLY A 677 3.28 17.52 7.53
CA GLY A 677 2.75 17.64 6.16
C GLY A 677 1.73 18.77 6.01
N LYS A 678 1.73 19.45 4.85
CA LYS A 678 0.84 20.58 4.50
C LYS A 678 -0.68 20.28 4.46
N GLY A 679 -1.15 19.14 4.96
CA GLY A 679 -2.51 18.63 4.71
C GLY A 679 -3.46 18.57 5.91
N ARG A 680 -2.98 18.35 7.14
CA ARG A 680 -3.83 18.31 8.35
C ARG A 680 -3.05 18.75 9.59
N LYS A 681 -3.18 20.03 9.94
CA LYS A 681 -2.70 20.60 11.21
C LYS A 681 -3.56 20.02 12.34
N ASN A 682 -2.96 19.57 13.45
CA ASN A 682 -3.73 19.22 14.64
C ASN A 682 -4.49 20.45 15.16
N PHE A 683 -5.50 20.26 16.01
CA PHE A 683 -6.30 21.38 16.49
C PHE A 683 -5.46 22.47 17.20
N TRP A 684 -4.38 22.09 17.88
CA TRP A 684 -3.40 23.03 18.44
C TRP A 684 -2.77 23.94 17.39
N ASP A 685 -2.26 23.36 16.31
CA ASP A 685 -1.61 24.07 15.20
C ASP A 685 -2.58 25.00 14.48
N GLN A 686 -3.86 24.62 14.42
CA GLN A 686 -4.93 25.48 13.90
C GLN A 686 -5.16 26.70 14.80
N ILE A 687 -5.17 26.52 16.13
CA ILE A 687 -5.37 27.62 17.09
C ILE A 687 -4.16 28.54 17.17
N PHE A 688 -2.94 28.01 17.21
CA PHE A 688 -1.76 28.77 17.66
C PHE A 688 -0.68 28.96 16.60
N ASN A 689 -0.51 28.01 15.69
CA ASN A 689 0.60 28.03 14.72
C ASN A 689 0.16 28.43 13.31
N SER A 690 -1.15 28.62 13.06
CA SER A 690 -1.72 29.07 11.78
C SER A 690 -3.02 29.91 11.81
N PRO A 691 -3.36 30.65 12.87
CA PRO A 691 -4.55 31.50 12.89
C PRO A 691 -4.32 32.86 12.19
N GLU A 692 -5.26 33.29 11.34
CA GLU A 692 -5.30 34.69 10.85
C GLU A 692 -5.50 35.69 12.00
N ALA A 693 -6.12 35.29 13.12
CA ALA A 693 -6.33 36.13 14.31
C ALA A 693 -5.04 36.67 14.95
N PHE A 694 -3.92 35.95 14.83
CA PHE A 694 -2.63 36.42 15.35
C PHE A 694 -1.81 37.15 14.28
N TYR A 695 -2.38 37.36 13.10
CA TYR A 695 -1.79 38.16 12.04
C TYR A 695 -1.96 39.65 12.36
N ASN A 696 -0.85 40.39 12.43
CA ASN A 696 -0.90 41.84 12.47
C ASN A 696 -0.96 42.38 11.02
N PRO A 697 -2.10 42.94 10.58
CA PRO A 697 -2.24 43.45 9.20
C PRO A 697 -1.26 44.60 8.87
N ASP A 698 -0.71 45.27 9.89
CA ASP A 698 0.21 46.40 9.71
C ASP A 698 1.68 45.98 9.55
N ASN A 699 2.06 44.72 9.84
CA ASN A 699 3.48 44.32 9.87
C ASN A 699 3.81 42.98 9.17
N LEU A 700 2.82 42.24 8.65
CA LEU A 700 2.96 40.99 7.86
C LEU A 700 3.83 39.85 8.46
N VAL A 701 4.42 40.01 9.65
CA VAL A 701 5.24 39.00 10.33
C VAL A 701 4.34 38.03 11.07
N HIS A 702 4.38 36.75 10.68
CA HIS A 702 3.73 35.69 11.42
C HIS A 702 4.38 35.59 12.81
N PRO A 703 3.63 35.61 13.92
CA PRO A 703 4.21 35.40 15.24
C PRO A 703 4.90 34.04 15.29
N LYS A 704 5.99 33.97 16.06
CA LYS A 704 6.71 32.72 16.34
C LYS A 704 5.68 31.65 16.78
N PRO A 705 5.79 30.40 16.30
CA PRO A 705 4.96 29.29 16.76
C PRO A 705 4.93 29.23 18.30
N TYR A 706 3.74 29.11 18.86
CA TYR A 706 3.54 29.11 20.30
C TYR A 706 3.74 27.69 20.85
N HIS A 707 4.71 27.58 21.75
CA HIS A 707 5.13 26.32 22.32
C HIS A 707 5.12 26.38 23.86
N PRO A 708 3.96 26.30 24.55
CA PRO A 708 3.88 26.37 26.01
C PRO A 708 4.54 25.21 26.73
N GLN A 709 5.07 25.41 27.92
CA GLN A 709 5.49 24.30 28.76
C GLN A 709 4.31 23.40 29.18
N TYR A 710 4.38 22.09 28.91
CA TYR A 710 3.44 21.07 29.43
C TYR A 710 4.11 19.69 29.57
N THR A 711 3.53 18.83 30.40
CA THR A 711 4.10 17.54 30.79
C THR A 711 4.21 16.57 29.61
N ASN A 712 3.29 16.62 28.65
CA ASN A 712 3.23 15.65 27.57
C ASN A 712 4.22 15.91 26.42
N ASN A 713 4.71 17.13 26.21
CA ASN A 713 5.84 17.38 25.31
C ASN A 713 6.83 18.38 25.96
N PRO A 714 8.01 17.90 26.37
CA PRO A 714 8.97 18.67 27.17
C PRO A 714 9.79 19.66 26.35
N TYR A 715 9.58 19.73 25.03
CA TYR A 715 10.31 20.64 24.13
C TYR A 715 9.67 22.01 24.02
N PHE A 716 8.42 22.11 24.43
CA PHE A 716 7.76 23.38 24.47
C PHE A 716 8.14 24.07 25.79
N THR A 717 8.57 25.32 25.68
CA THR A 717 9.26 26.07 26.76
C THR A 717 8.70 27.47 26.99
N ASP A 718 7.78 27.93 26.15
CA ASP A 718 7.10 29.21 26.31
C ASP A 718 6.19 29.16 27.55
N THR A 719 5.83 30.33 28.09
CA THR A 719 4.93 30.40 29.24
C THR A 719 3.49 30.03 28.84
N PRO A 720 2.79 29.17 29.60
CA PRO A 720 1.37 28.88 29.37
C PRO A 720 0.52 30.16 29.39
N LEU A 721 -0.33 30.32 28.38
CA LEU A 721 -1.34 31.36 28.29
C LEU A 721 -2.55 30.88 29.08
N PHE A 722 -3.10 31.77 29.90
CA PHE A 722 -4.31 31.52 30.66
C PHE A 722 -5.40 32.40 30.08
N LEU A 723 -6.52 31.77 29.70
CA LEU A 723 -7.70 32.49 29.24
C LEU A 723 -8.62 32.73 30.44
N ASP A 724 -8.85 34.00 30.79
CA ASP A 724 -9.95 34.37 31.68
C ASP A 724 -11.20 34.61 30.84
N ILE A 725 -12.24 33.80 31.07
CA ILE A 725 -13.50 33.87 30.31
C ILE A 725 -14.20 35.21 30.60
N GLU A 726 -14.01 35.78 31.78
CA GLU A 726 -14.54 37.11 32.16
C GLU A 726 -13.55 38.24 31.87
N GLY A 727 -12.32 37.91 31.50
CA GLY A 727 -11.26 38.86 31.22
C GLY A 727 -11.56 39.72 29.99
N THR A 728 -11.39 41.03 30.11
CA THR A 728 -11.65 42.00 29.03
C THR A 728 -10.37 42.52 28.39
N ASP A 729 -9.21 41.95 28.73
CA ASP A 729 -7.95 42.42 28.19
C ASP A 729 -7.73 41.98 26.73
N ALA A 730 -6.77 42.61 26.07
CA ALA A 730 -6.50 42.37 24.66
C ALA A 730 -5.99 40.94 24.39
N THR A 731 -5.35 40.30 25.38
CA THR A 731 -4.79 38.96 25.27
C THR A 731 -5.90 37.90 25.33
N ASP A 732 -6.83 38.03 26.28
CA ASP A 732 -8.03 37.20 26.36
C ASP A 732 -8.93 37.38 25.12
N ALA A 733 -9.06 38.60 24.62
CA ALA A 733 -9.81 38.88 23.39
C ALA A 733 -9.19 38.20 22.15
N GLN A 734 -7.87 38.22 22.02
CA GLN A 734 -7.16 37.52 20.94
C GLN A 734 -7.28 36.00 21.06
N LEU A 735 -7.17 35.44 22.27
CA LEU A 735 -7.33 34.01 22.51
C LEU A 735 -8.76 33.53 22.18
N ARG A 736 -9.79 34.28 22.58
CA ARG A 736 -11.19 33.98 22.21
C ARG A 736 -11.40 34.02 20.70
N LEU A 737 -10.84 35.01 20.00
CA LEU A 737 -10.95 35.12 18.55
C LEU A 737 -10.26 33.95 17.84
N ALA A 738 -9.08 33.54 18.30
CA ALA A 738 -8.39 32.39 17.73
C ALA A 738 -9.16 31.09 17.93
N LEU A 739 -9.71 30.87 19.12
CA LEU A 739 -10.54 29.69 19.44
C LEU A 739 -11.85 29.67 18.63
N SER A 740 -12.51 30.81 18.45
CA SER A 740 -13.76 30.88 17.67
C SER A 740 -13.50 30.61 16.19
N GLN A 741 -12.42 31.17 15.62
CA GLN A 741 -11.99 30.90 14.25
C GLN A 741 -11.63 29.42 14.04
N SER A 742 -10.85 28.82 14.94
CA SER A 742 -10.42 27.43 14.80
C SER A 742 -11.56 26.42 14.96
N LEU A 743 -12.54 26.71 15.82
CA LEU A 743 -13.73 25.86 16.02
C LEU A 743 -14.82 26.13 14.97
N SER A 744 -14.66 27.13 14.09
CA SER A 744 -15.72 27.57 13.16
C SER A 744 -17.04 27.89 13.87
N ILE A 745 -16.97 28.35 15.13
CA ILE A 745 -18.14 28.78 15.89
C ILE A 745 -18.37 30.24 15.53
N THR A 746 -19.48 30.52 14.86
CA THR A 746 -19.96 31.90 14.65
C THR A 746 -20.60 32.37 15.95
N GLU A 747 -20.29 33.61 16.36
CA GLU A 747 -20.84 34.26 17.57
C GLU A 747 -22.37 34.23 17.64
#